data_AF-A0A388LYA7-F1
#
_entry.id   AF-A0A388LYA7-F1
#
_cell.length_a   1.000
_cell.length_b   1.000
_cell.length_c   1.000
_cell.angle_alpha   90.00
_cell.angle_beta   90.00
_cell.angle_gamma   90.00
#
_symmetry.space_group_name_H-M   'P 1'
#
loop_
_entity.id
_entity.type
_entity.pdbx_description
1 polymer ?
#
loop_
_entity_poly.entity_id
_entity_poly.type
_entity_poly.pdbx_seq_one_letter_code
_entity_poly.pdbx_strand_id
1 'polypeptide(L)'
;MRKKVDSRIRMLVENGVKTRQRTMFVIVGDKGRDQVVNLHYMLSKAVVKARPTVLWCYKKELYLSSHRKKRLRQIRKMMQRGLIDPEKEDPFSLFMASTNIRYSYYSETHKILGNTFGMCVLQDFEALTPNLLARTIETVEGGGAIVLLLSALSSLSRLYTLAMDVHARFRTESHSDVTGRFNERFIMSLASCRTCVVMDDELNILPLSSHIRELQPVHQLEGEEGMSEAERELKELKESLADTQPIGSLVAKCRTLDQAKAVITFLDAASEKTLRSTVALTAARGRGKSAALGVAIAGAIALGYSNIFVTSPSPENLKTLFEFVFKGFDAIEYKEHIDYDLVESTNPAFNKAIVRVNVFRQHRQTIQYVQPQDNQKLSQAELVVIDEAAAIPLPVVKALLGPYLVFLSSTVNGYEGTGRSLSLKLIQQLREQSAKAGDPASATNGGSEAVVAGSGRVFKEVELSEPIRYAQGDPIEAWLHELLCLDAANHIPRISGRLPHPNECELYYVNRDTLFSYHKASEVFLQRMMALYVASHYKNTPNDLLLMSDAPAHHLFVLLGPVDESKNALPDILCVLQVCLEGEISKKSAMKSLAEGNQPTGDLIPWTISQQYQDSEFPSLSGVRIVRIATHPDLVRAGYGSRAIELLARYYEAQMTDLGEQEEDEEEEEKEDLPTDKAKITEKAEEAVSLLTEQVKPRTGLPPLLVSLAERKPEKLHYMGVSFGLTQPLLNFWRKMKHVPVYVRQTPNDITGEYTCIMIRPLQSDELQQSDGEAWGSAMWLSPFLEDFKKRFICLLGVSFQKFPPALALSILDPKIVFSEQESSEGVRAPGVVGSGMALLSPYDMKRLDSYSRNLVDYHLILDLVPTIAQLYFLEKIPATVSYGQAAILLSIGLQRQELSEVEKSFATEFPALQQRPSTIRW
;
A
#
# COMPACT_ATOMS: atom_id res chain seq x y z
N MET A 1 17.64 -20.58 43.17
CA MET A 1 17.49 -19.41 44.07
C MET A 1 16.10 -18.83 43.87
N ARG A 2 15.34 -18.53 44.94
CA ARG A 2 14.06 -17.80 44.82
C ARG A 2 14.36 -16.31 44.88
N LYS A 3 14.36 -15.63 43.73
CA LYS A 3 14.57 -14.18 43.63
C LYS A 3 13.21 -13.48 43.70
N LYS A 4 13.11 -12.40 44.48
CA LYS A 4 11.88 -11.59 44.54
C LYS A 4 11.78 -10.79 43.25
N VAL A 5 10.75 -11.05 42.46
CA VAL A 5 10.46 -10.28 41.24
C VAL A 5 10.10 -8.86 41.64
N ASP A 6 10.53 -7.89 40.83
CA ASP A 6 10.20 -6.50 41.02
C ASP A 6 8.69 -6.27 41.00
N SER A 7 8.14 -5.58 42.01
CA SER A 7 6.71 -5.32 42.11
C SER A 7 6.17 -4.48 40.96
N ARG A 8 7.02 -3.70 40.28
CA ARG A 8 6.64 -2.82 39.17
C ARG A 8 6.09 -3.58 37.98
N ILE A 9 6.63 -4.76 37.68
CA ILE A 9 6.13 -5.62 36.58
C ILE A 9 4.68 -6.02 36.85
N ARG A 10 4.41 -6.46 38.09
CA ARG A 10 3.05 -6.84 38.50
C ARG A 10 2.10 -5.64 38.51
N MET A 11 2.54 -4.49 39.03
CA MET A 11 1.74 -3.27 39.05
C MET A 11 1.38 -2.80 37.64
N LEU A 12 2.30 -2.91 36.67
CA LEU A 12 2.02 -2.56 35.29
C LEU A 12 0.93 -3.43 34.67
N VAL A 13 0.99 -4.75 34.89
CA VAL A 13 -0.04 -5.69 34.41
C VAL A 13 -1.40 -5.36 35.06
N GLU A 14 -1.43 -5.14 36.37
CA GLU A 14 -2.66 -4.79 37.10
C GLU A 14 -3.24 -3.45 36.62
N ASN A 15 -2.40 -2.43 36.38
CA ASN A 15 -2.81 -1.15 35.83
C ASN A 15 -3.34 -1.28 34.40
N GLY A 16 -2.69 -2.06 33.54
CA GLY A 16 -3.13 -2.30 32.17
C GLY A 16 -4.51 -2.96 32.11
N VAL A 17 -4.75 -3.98 32.96
CA VAL A 17 -6.06 -4.64 33.07
C VAL A 17 -7.14 -3.68 33.57
N LYS A 18 -6.84 -2.85 34.58
CA LYS A 18 -7.79 -1.87 35.14
C LYS A 18 -8.16 -0.77 34.15
N THR A 19 -7.19 -0.28 33.39
CA THR A 19 -7.38 0.81 32.41
C THR A 19 -7.79 0.30 31.03
N ARG A 20 -7.86 -1.02 30.83
CA ARG A 20 -8.01 -1.66 29.51
C ARG A 20 -6.99 -1.19 28.46
N GLN A 21 -5.77 -0.86 28.90
CA GLN A 21 -4.63 -0.53 28.03
C GLN A 21 -3.75 -1.77 27.83
N ARG A 22 -3.05 -1.86 26.69
CA ARG A 22 -2.13 -2.96 26.44
C ARG A 22 -0.80 -2.71 27.15
N THR A 23 -0.08 -3.79 27.46
CA THR A 23 1.26 -3.74 28.07
C THR A 23 2.28 -4.46 27.17
N MET A 24 3.50 -3.96 27.09
CA MET A 24 4.57 -4.54 26.28
C MET A 24 5.77 -4.93 27.16
N PHE A 25 6.29 -6.13 26.91
CA PHE A 25 7.46 -6.68 27.58
C PHE A 25 8.49 -7.10 26.54
N VAL A 26 9.70 -6.57 26.64
CA VAL A 26 10.84 -6.95 25.80
C VAL A 26 11.83 -7.69 26.68
N ILE A 27 12.02 -8.98 26.41
CA ILE A 27 12.85 -9.87 27.22
C ILE A 27 14.14 -10.17 26.48
N VAL A 28 15.27 -9.78 27.07
CA VAL A 28 16.61 -10.00 26.54
C VAL A 28 17.24 -11.21 27.22
N GLY A 29 17.60 -12.23 26.44
CA GLY A 29 18.33 -13.39 26.92
C GLY A 29 17.72 -14.74 26.51
N ASP A 30 18.52 -15.79 26.68
CA ASP A 30 18.22 -17.12 26.11
C ASP A 30 17.10 -17.86 26.85
N LYS A 31 16.84 -17.51 28.13
CA LYS A 31 15.77 -18.11 28.95
C LYS A 31 14.46 -17.32 28.94
N GLY A 32 14.29 -16.38 28.01
CA GLY A 32 13.07 -15.55 27.95
C GLY A 32 11.76 -16.34 27.87
N ARG A 33 11.79 -17.56 27.31
CA ARG A 33 10.62 -18.46 27.22
C ARG A 33 10.01 -18.82 28.58
N ASP A 34 10.84 -19.04 29.59
CA ASP A 34 10.39 -19.48 30.92
C ASP A 34 9.69 -18.30 31.60
N GLN A 35 10.12 -17.08 31.27
CA GLN A 35 9.52 -15.84 31.76
C GLN A 35 8.17 -15.53 31.12
N VAL A 36 7.91 -15.97 29.88
CA VAL A 36 6.58 -15.89 29.26
C VAL A 36 5.52 -16.58 30.13
N VAL A 37 5.86 -17.73 30.75
CA VAL A 37 4.96 -18.47 31.64
C VAL A 37 4.64 -17.65 32.89
N ASN A 38 5.65 -17.01 33.48
CA ASN A 38 5.49 -16.18 34.66
C ASN A 38 4.62 -14.95 34.37
N LEU A 39 4.82 -14.30 33.23
CA LEU A 39 4.00 -13.16 32.79
C LEU A 39 2.54 -13.58 32.52
N HIS A 40 2.32 -14.73 31.86
CA HIS A 40 0.98 -15.27 31.64
C HIS A 40 0.27 -15.59 32.96
N TYR A 41 1.00 -16.13 33.94
CA TYR A 41 0.46 -16.39 35.27
C TYR A 41 0.07 -15.09 35.99
N MET A 42 0.91 -14.06 35.93
CA MET A 42 0.59 -12.73 36.50
C MET A 42 -0.65 -12.12 35.84
N LEU A 43 -0.74 -12.19 34.50
CA LEU A 43 -1.88 -11.69 33.74
C LEU A 43 -3.16 -12.46 34.10
N SER A 44 -3.09 -13.79 34.14
CA SER A 44 -4.22 -14.65 34.52
C SER A 44 -4.73 -14.40 35.93
N LYS A 45 -3.85 -13.94 36.84
CA LYS A 45 -4.23 -13.58 38.20
C LYS A 45 -4.86 -12.18 38.29
N ALA A 46 -4.45 -11.25 37.44
CA ALA A 46 -4.99 -9.90 37.38
C ALA A 46 -6.36 -9.85 36.69
N VAL A 47 -6.58 -10.71 35.69
CA VAL A 47 -7.86 -10.79 34.96
C VAL A 47 -8.88 -11.62 35.75
N VAL A 48 -9.98 -10.99 36.19
CA VAL A 48 -11.08 -11.64 36.94
C VAL A 48 -11.94 -12.58 36.05
N LYS A 49 -11.74 -12.56 34.74
CA LYS A 49 -12.50 -13.32 33.72
C LYS A 49 -11.84 -14.68 33.37
N ALA A 50 -12.22 -15.24 32.21
CA ALA A 50 -11.61 -16.42 31.62
C ALA A 50 -10.10 -16.23 31.38
N ARG A 51 -9.34 -17.33 31.42
CA ARG A 51 -7.90 -17.32 31.15
C ARG A 51 -7.62 -16.74 29.74
N PRO A 52 -6.64 -15.83 29.60
CA PRO A 52 -6.36 -15.19 28.33
C PRO A 52 -5.81 -16.20 27.31
N THR A 53 -6.30 -16.11 26.08
CA THR A 53 -5.79 -16.87 24.93
C THR A 53 -4.45 -16.31 24.48
N VAL A 54 -3.58 -17.19 23.97
CA VAL A 54 -2.21 -16.82 23.59
C VAL A 54 -2.01 -17.00 22.09
N LEU A 55 -1.47 -15.98 21.42
CA LEU A 55 -0.96 -16.04 20.07
C LEU A 55 0.57 -16.21 20.12
N TRP A 56 1.09 -17.29 19.53
CA TRP A 56 2.52 -17.55 19.43
C TRP A 56 2.98 -17.47 17.98
N CYS A 57 3.76 -16.44 17.66
CA CYS A 57 4.29 -16.21 16.32
C CYS A 57 5.78 -16.57 16.24
N TYR A 58 6.14 -17.29 15.18
CA TYR A 58 7.50 -17.80 14.97
C TYR A 58 7.82 -17.96 13.48
N LYS A 59 9.11 -18.04 13.14
CA LYS A 59 9.64 -18.11 11.77
C LYS A 59 9.63 -19.52 11.20
N LYS A 60 10.40 -20.44 11.81
CA LYS A 60 10.58 -21.82 11.32
C LYS A 60 10.52 -22.85 12.44
N GLU A 61 11.26 -22.63 13.53
CA GLU A 61 11.43 -23.62 14.58
C GLU A 61 10.75 -23.21 15.88
N LEU A 62 9.98 -24.15 16.44
CA LEU A 62 9.50 -24.09 17.82
C LEU A 62 10.37 -25.01 18.65
N TYR A 63 10.71 -24.58 19.87
CA TYR A 63 11.41 -25.43 20.84
C TYR A 63 10.68 -26.76 21.10
N LEU A 64 9.35 -26.69 21.22
CA LEU A 64 8.48 -27.86 21.36
C LEU A 64 7.40 -27.81 20.28
N SER A 65 7.16 -28.95 19.63
CA SER A 65 6.20 -29.02 18.53
C SER A 65 4.79 -28.63 19.00
N SER A 66 4.08 -27.84 18.18
CA SER A 66 2.67 -27.51 18.37
C SER A 66 1.77 -28.76 18.39
N HIS A 67 2.19 -29.85 17.74
CA HIS A 67 1.42 -31.08 17.68
C HIS A 67 1.65 -31.95 18.93
N ARG A 68 0.60 -32.14 19.74
CA ARG A 68 0.64 -32.88 21.03
C ARG A 68 1.39 -34.21 20.97
N LYS A 69 1.16 -35.05 19.94
CA LYS A 69 1.87 -36.34 19.78
C LYS A 69 3.36 -36.18 19.46
N LYS A 70 3.75 -35.19 18.65
CA LYS A 70 5.15 -34.94 18.30
C LYS A 70 5.89 -34.36 19.51
N ARG A 71 5.23 -33.46 20.26
CA ARG A 71 5.72 -32.91 21.52
C ARG A 71 6.04 -33.99 22.56
N LEU A 72 5.10 -34.91 22.81
CA LEU A 72 5.33 -36.04 23.71
C LEU A 72 6.51 -36.92 23.28
N ARG A 73 6.71 -37.12 21.97
CA ARG A 73 7.90 -37.85 21.47
C ARG A 73 9.19 -37.05 21.68
N GLN A 74 9.18 -35.73 21.45
CA GLN A 74 10.33 -34.86 21.70
C GLN A 74 10.71 -34.86 23.19
N ILE A 75 9.73 -34.68 24.09
CA ILE A 75 9.96 -34.71 25.54
C ILE A 75 10.52 -36.07 25.96
N ARG A 76 9.93 -37.20 25.50
CA ARG A 76 10.49 -38.54 25.76
C ARG A 76 11.91 -38.69 25.25
N LYS A 77 12.23 -38.16 24.06
CA LYS A 77 13.59 -38.20 23.50
C LYS A 77 14.57 -37.34 24.31
N MET A 78 14.12 -36.22 24.86
CA MET A 78 14.92 -35.37 25.75
C MET A 78 15.15 -36.02 27.12
N MET A 79 14.14 -36.70 27.67
CA MET A 79 14.27 -37.52 28.89
C MET A 79 15.24 -38.69 28.69
N GLN A 80 15.16 -39.39 27.55
CA GLN A 80 16.09 -40.47 27.20
C GLN A 80 17.54 -39.99 27.03
N ARG A 81 17.72 -38.71 26.68
CA ARG A 81 19.04 -38.06 26.58
C ARG A 81 19.54 -37.49 27.91
N GLY A 82 18.77 -37.58 28.99
CA GLY A 82 19.13 -37.03 30.29
C GLY A 82 19.07 -35.50 30.39
N LEU A 83 18.41 -34.82 29.44
CA LEU A 83 18.29 -33.35 29.42
C LEU A 83 17.14 -32.81 30.30
N ILE A 84 16.20 -33.67 30.70
CA ILE A 84 15.01 -33.32 31.48
C ILE A 84 14.87 -34.34 32.62
N ASP A 85 14.79 -33.85 33.85
CA ASP A 85 14.51 -34.68 35.04
C ASP A 85 13.09 -35.26 34.98
N PRO A 86 12.91 -36.58 35.18
CA PRO A 86 11.59 -37.21 35.14
C PRO A 86 10.66 -36.79 36.28
N GLU A 87 11.19 -36.25 37.37
CA GLU A 87 10.42 -35.83 38.56
C GLU A 87 10.04 -34.35 38.56
N LYS A 88 10.72 -33.50 37.77
CA LYS A 88 10.40 -32.07 37.64
C LYS A 88 9.77 -31.80 36.29
N GLU A 89 8.45 -31.62 36.29
CA GLU A 89 7.77 -31.07 35.12
C GLU A 89 8.22 -29.62 34.88
N ASP A 90 8.68 -29.38 33.65
CA ASP A 90 9.03 -28.04 33.17
C ASP A 90 7.77 -27.13 33.14
N PRO A 91 7.77 -25.97 33.83
CA PRO A 91 6.64 -25.03 33.84
C PRO A 91 6.17 -24.64 32.43
N PHE A 92 7.08 -24.57 31.46
CA PHE A 92 6.73 -24.26 30.08
C PHE A 92 5.94 -25.39 29.41
N SER A 93 6.25 -26.64 29.73
CA SER A 93 5.51 -27.81 29.24
C SER A 93 4.09 -27.86 29.82
N LEU A 94 3.92 -27.51 31.10
CA LEU A 94 2.60 -27.36 31.75
C LEU A 94 1.79 -26.22 31.12
N PHE A 95 2.43 -25.08 30.87
CA PHE A 95 1.82 -23.93 30.20
C PHE A 95 1.22 -24.34 28.85
N MET A 96 2.01 -24.92 27.95
CA MET A 96 1.49 -25.33 26.62
C MET A 96 0.49 -26.49 26.64
N ALA A 97 0.35 -27.21 27.76
CA ALA A 97 -0.67 -28.24 27.91
C ALA A 97 -2.00 -27.68 28.44
N SER A 98 -1.94 -26.63 29.24
CA SER A 98 -3.09 -26.06 29.97
C SER A 98 -3.68 -24.81 29.32
N THR A 99 -2.92 -24.08 28.50
CA THR A 99 -3.37 -22.84 27.86
C THR A 99 -3.79 -23.06 26.41
N ASN A 100 -4.75 -22.26 25.95
CA ASN A 100 -5.16 -22.26 24.56
C ASN A 100 -4.22 -21.37 23.76
N ILE A 101 -3.25 -22.00 23.08
CA ILE A 101 -2.24 -21.33 22.27
C ILE A 101 -2.55 -21.54 20.79
N ARG A 102 -2.70 -20.44 20.06
CA ARG A 102 -2.72 -20.45 18.60
C ARG A 102 -1.31 -20.19 18.08
N TYR A 103 -0.77 -21.18 17.38
CA TYR A 103 0.52 -21.08 16.70
C TYR A 103 0.33 -20.53 15.29
N SER A 104 1.15 -19.57 14.89
CA SER A 104 1.10 -18.98 13.55
C SER A 104 2.51 -18.67 13.04
N TYR A 105 2.80 -19.02 11.80
CA TYR A 105 4.01 -18.57 11.14
C TYR A 105 3.92 -17.08 10.81
N TYR A 106 5.05 -16.37 10.80
CA TYR A 106 5.07 -14.97 10.37
C TYR A 106 4.48 -14.77 8.96
N SER A 107 4.72 -15.71 8.04
CA SER A 107 4.14 -15.69 6.69
C SER A 107 2.60 -15.81 6.68
N GLU A 108 2.02 -16.41 7.72
CA GLU A 108 0.59 -16.72 7.82
C GLU A 108 -0.19 -15.75 8.72
N THR A 109 0.42 -14.64 9.14
CA THR A 109 -0.20 -13.61 9.99
C THR A 109 -1.43 -12.93 9.36
N HIS A 110 -1.71 -13.13 8.08
CA HIS A 110 -2.96 -12.71 7.46
C HIS A 110 -4.18 -13.55 7.92
N LYS A 111 -3.96 -14.79 8.40
CA LYS A 111 -5.04 -15.69 8.86
C LYS A 111 -5.52 -15.39 10.30
N ILE A 112 -4.75 -14.61 11.06
CA ILE A 112 -5.11 -14.22 12.43
C ILE A 112 -5.98 -12.96 12.46
N LEU A 113 -6.13 -12.27 11.32
CA LEU A 113 -6.98 -11.10 11.19
C LEU A 113 -8.43 -11.44 11.56
N GLY A 114 -9.12 -10.49 12.18
CA GLY A 114 -10.46 -10.71 12.76
C GLY A 114 -10.47 -11.40 14.13
N ASN A 115 -9.42 -12.12 14.52
CA ASN A 115 -9.33 -12.73 15.86
C ASN A 115 -8.76 -11.74 16.88
N THR A 116 -9.02 -12.02 18.16
CA THR A 116 -8.54 -11.23 19.29
C THR A 116 -7.91 -12.17 20.33
N PHE A 117 -6.77 -11.79 20.91
CA PHE A 117 -6.01 -12.58 21.87
C PHE A 117 -5.70 -11.76 23.13
N GLY A 118 -5.57 -12.44 24.27
CA GLY A 118 -5.18 -11.81 25.54
C GLY A 118 -3.66 -11.63 25.69
N MET A 119 -2.87 -12.47 25.02
CA MET A 119 -1.41 -12.39 25.03
C MET A 119 -0.83 -12.71 23.65
N CYS A 120 0.17 -11.96 23.22
CA CYS A 120 0.91 -12.21 21.97
C CYS A 120 2.40 -12.38 22.27
N VAL A 121 3.01 -13.45 21.76
CA VAL A 121 4.43 -13.77 21.90
C VAL A 121 5.07 -13.75 20.52
N LEU A 122 6.08 -12.88 20.36
CA LEU A 122 6.90 -12.75 19.17
C LEU A 122 8.29 -13.33 19.46
N GLN A 123 8.60 -14.47 18.84
CA GLN A 123 9.77 -15.26 19.21
C GLN A 123 11.09 -14.79 18.56
N ASP A 124 11.04 -14.39 17.29
CA ASP A 124 12.23 -14.20 16.45
C ASP A 124 12.26 -12.76 15.91
N PHE A 125 13.05 -11.90 16.55
CA PHE A 125 13.13 -10.47 16.19
C PHE A 125 13.71 -10.23 14.79
N GLU A 126 14.65 -11.05 14.33
CA GLU A 126 15.27 -10.98 13.00
C GLU A 126 14.27 -11.03 11.82
N ALA A 127 13.10 -11.62 12.05
CA ALA A 127 12.04 -11.78 11.06
C ALA A 127 10.90 -10.76 11.21
N LEU A 128 10.93 -9.92 12.25
CA LEU A 128 9.85 -8.98 12.54
C LEU A 128 9.91 -7.76 11.63
N THR A 129 9.08 -7.79 10.58
CA THR A 129 8.87 -6.62 9.73
C THR A 129 7.88 -5.63 10.35
N PRO A 130 7.95 -4.33 10.01
CA PRO A 130 6.99 -3.32 10.47
C PRO A 130 5.52 -3.72 10.29
N ASN A 131 5.20 -4.31 9.13
CA ASN A 131 3.85 -4.81 8.85
C ASN A 131 3.46 -5.93 9.81
N LEU A 132 4.34 -6.91 10.07
CA LEU A 132 4.07 -8.00 11.01
C LEU A 132 3.81 -7.49 12.43
N LEU A 133 4.63 -6.55 12.90
CA LEU A 133 4.45 -5.89 14.20
C LEU A 133 3.05 -5.28 14.30
N ALA A 134 2.62 -4.54 13.28
CA ALA A 134 1.29 -3.95 13.26
C ALA A 134 0.17 -5.00 13.31
N ARG A 135 0.26 -6.08 12.51
CA ARG A 135 -0.77 -7.13 12.50
C ARG A 135 -0.91 -7.81 13.85
N THR A 136 0.21 -8.14 14.49
CA THR A 136 0.20 -8.92 15.73
C THR A 136 -0.23 -8.05 16.92
N ILE A 137 0.30 -6.83 17.03
CA ILE A 137 0.01 -5.91 18.15
C ILE A 137 -1.47 -5.49 18.15
N GLU A 138 -2.07 -5.27 16.98
CA GLU A 138 -3.50 -4.93 16.88
C GLU A 138 -4.45 -6.07 17.28
N THR A 139 -4.01 -7.33 17.23
CA THR A 139 -4.85 -8.47 17.62
C THR A 139 -4.96 -8.66 19.14
N VAL A 140 -4.21 -7.90 19.92
CA VAL A 140 -4.24 -7.97 21.39
C VAL A 140 -5.35 -7.09 21.94
N GLU A 141 -6.12 -7.60 22.89
CA GLU A 141 -7.16 -6.84 23.60
C GLU A 141 -6.59 -5.94 24.71
N GLY A 142 -7.39 -4.96 25.14
CA GLY A 142 -7.07 -4.09 26.26
C GLY A 142 -6.92 -4.87 27.57
N GLY A 143 -5.87 -4.57 28.33
CA GLY A 143 -5.44 -5.37 29.47
C GLY A 143 -4.59 -6.58 29.10
N GLY A 144 -4.36 -6.83 27.82
CA GLY A 144 -3.48 -7.89 27.34
C GLY A 144 -1.98 -7.53 27.41
N ALA A 145 -1.15 -8.54 27.13
CA ALA A 145 0.31 -8.42 27.16
C ALA A 145 0.94 -8.82 25.81
N ILE A 146 1.84 -7.99 25.31
CA ILE A 146 2.68 -8.27 24.13
C ILE A 146 4.09 -8.57 24.63
N VAL A 147 4.65 -9.71 24.22
CA VAL A 147 6.00 -10.14 24.63
C VAL A 147 6.88 -10.31 23.40
N LEU A 148 7.98 -9.56 23.36
CA LEU A 148 9.03 -9.71 22.36
C LEU A 148 10.22 -10.43 22.99
N LEU A 149 10.65 -11.53 22.37
CA LEU A 149 11.81 -12.29 22.79
C LEU A 149 13.02 -11.89 21.95
N LEU A 150 14.09 -11.50 22.63
CA LEU A 150 15.38 -11.14 22.07
C LEU A 150 16.41 -12.19 22.53
N SER A 151 16.42 -13.34 21.85
CA SER A 151 17.36 -14.44 22.11
C SER A 151 18.75 -14.17 21.51
N ALA A 152 19.81 -14.73 22.10
CA ALA A 152 21.19 -14.69 21.61
C ALA A 152 21.89 -13.31 21.64
N LEU A 153 21.48 -12.39 22.52
CA LEU A 153 22.11 -11.08 22.69
C LEU A 153 22.77 -10.94 24.07
N SER A 154 24.05 -10.58 24.07
CA SER A 154 24.81 -10.23 25.27
C SER A 154 24.77 -8.73 25.60
N SER A 155 24.40 -7.88 24.63
CA SER A 155 24.26 -6.41 24.77
C SER A 155 23.17 -5.90 23.85
N LEU A 156 22.50 -4.80 24.25
CA LEU A 156 21.48 -4.13 23.44
C LEU A 156 22.08 -3.45 22.21
N SER A 157 23.31 -2.94 22.29
CA SER A 157 24.04 -2.35 21.16
C SER A 157 24.16 -3.26 19.93
N ARG A 158 24.27 -4.59 20.13
CA ARG A 158 24.33 -5.58 19.05
C ARG A 158 23.04 -5.68 18.24
N LEU A 159 21.91 -5.18 18.75
CA LEU A 159 20.68 -5.11 17.96
C LEU A 159 20.76 -4.10 16.81
N TYR A 160 21.62 -3.08 16.91
CA TYR A 160 21.79 -2.09 15.84
C TYR A 160 22.41 -2.69 14.58
N THR A 161 23.27 -3.68 14.75
CA THR A 161 23.98 -4.35 13.65
C THR A 161 23.31 -5.67 13.25
N LEU A 162 22.20 -6.04 13.89
CA LEU A 162 21.50 -7.27 13.59
C LEU A 162 20.88 -7.22 12.18
N ALA A 163 21.37 -8.08 11.30
CA ALA A 163 20.82 -8.24 9.96
C ALA A 163 19.46 -8.94 10.03
N MET A 164 18.42 -8.30 9.51
CA MET A 164 17.08 -8.87 9.37
C MET A 164 17.01 -9.75 8.12
N ASP A 165 16.07 -10.70 8.10
CA ASP A 165 15.86 -11.55 6.92
C ASP A 165 15.53 -10.76 5.65
N VAL A 166 14.86 -9.62 5.82
CA VAL A 166 14.47 -8.74 4.70
C VAL A 166 15.70 -8.12 4.04
N HIS A 167 16.80 -7.93 4.79
CA HIS A 167 18.03 -7.36 4.26
C HIS A 167 18.63 -8.21 3.15
N ALA A 168 18.41 -9.53 3.14
CA ALA A 168 18.80 -10.39 2.02
C ALA A 168 18.15 -10.00 0.69
N ARG A 169 16.95 -9.38 0.72
CA ARG A 169 16.25 -8.88 -0.48
C ARG A 169 16.69 -7.48 -0.91
N PHE A 170 17.37 -6.74 -0.02
CA PHE A 170 17.84 -5.37 -0.28
C PHE A 170 19.27 -5.31 -0.80
N ARG A 171 20.01 -6.41 -0.69
CA ARG A 171 21.37 -6.53 -1.21
C ARG A 171 21.32 -6.73 -2.72
N THR A 172 21.94 -5.82 -3.46
CA THR A 172 22.25 -5.99 -4.88
C THR A 172 23.69 -6.46 -5.05
N GLU A 173 24.09 -6.81 -6.28
CA GLU A 173 25.49 -7.18 -6.57
C GLU A 173 26.43 -5.98 -6.33
N SER A 174 25.97 -4.77 -6.64
CA SER A 174 26.68 -3.50 -6.45
C SER A 174 26.66 -3.00 -4.99
N HIS A 175 25.56 -3.20 -4.26
CA HIS A 175 25.39 -2.68 -2.90
C HIS A 175 25.01 -3.79 -1.91
N SER A 176 26.01 -4.32 -1.20
CA SER A 176 25.85 -5.43 -0.25
C SER A 176 25.81 -5.03 1.23
N ASP A 177 26.37 -3.86 1.59
CA ASP A 177 26.42 -3.40 2.98
C ASP A 177 25.07 -2.80 3.41
N VAL A 178 24.44 -3.42 4.41
CA VAL A 178 23.12 -3.00 4.92
C VAL A 178 23.28 -2.53 6.35
N THR A 179 22.84 -1.30 6.60
CA THR A 179 22.87 -0.67 7.93
C THR A 179 21.48 -0.75 8.57
N GLY A 180 21.38 -1.27 9.79
CA GLY A 180 20.12 -1.43 10.53
C GLY A 180 19.56 -0.16 11.17
N ARG A 181 19.21 0.85 10.36
CA ARG A 181 18.70 2.15 10.83
C ARG A 181 17.31 2.01 11.48
N PHE A 182 16.46 1.15 10.92
CA PHE A 182 15.13 0.91 11.51
C PHE A 182 15.22 0.30 12.91
N ASN A 183 16.15 -0.63 13.13
CA ASN A 183 16.35 -1.27 14.43
C ASN A 183 16.82 -0.26 15.48
N GLU A 184 17.68 0.69 15.09
CA GLU A 184 18.10 1.80 15.95
C GLU A 184 16.91 2.66 16.37
N ARG A 185 16.10 3.11 15.41
CA ARG A 185 14.86 3.85 15.68
C ARG A 185 13.89 3.07 16.55
N PHE A 186 13.71 1.78 16.28
CA PHE A 186 12.82 0.89 17.04
C PHE A 186 13.20 0.88 18.52
N ILE A 187 14.48 0.66 18.85
CA ILE A 187 14.95 0.59 20.24
C ILE A 187 14.79 1.93 20.95
N MET A 188 15.12 3.03 20.28
CA MET A 188 14.94 4.37 20.84
C MET A 188 13.46 4.67 21.10
N SER A 189 12.56 4.22 20.22
CA SER A 189 11.12 4.36 20.40
C SER A 189 10.57 3.54 21.58
N LEU A 190 11.20 2.42 21.95
CA LEU A 190 10.77 1.66 23.13
C LEU A 190 11.00 2.45 24.43
N ALA A 191 11.99 3.36 24.46
CA ALA A 191 12.25 4.21 25.61
C ALA A 191 11.17 5.28 25.82
N SER A 192 10.53 5.77 24.75
CA SER A 192 9.44 6.75 24.81
C SER A 192 8.09 6.13 25.21
N CYS A 193 7.90 4.83 24.98
CA CYS A 193 6.66 4.12 25.29
C CYS A 193 6.51 3.86 26.80
N ARG A 194 5.52 4.52 27.44
CA ARG A 194 5.29 4.48 28.89
C ARG A 194 4.84 3.13 29.46
N THR A 195 4.25 2.26 28.62
CA THR A 195 3.73 0.94 29.02
C THR A 195 4.63 -0.21 28.53
N CYS A 196 5.86 0.10 28.10
CA CYS A 196 6.85 -0.85 27.62
C CYS A 196 7.97 -1.06 28.65
N VAL A 197 8.20 -2.32 29.02
CA VAL A 197 9.30 -2.71 29.93
C VAL A 197 10.32 -3.54 29.19
N VAL A 198 11.58 -3.10 29.23
CA VAL A 198 12.72 -3.92 28.80
C VAL A 198 13.35 -4.58 30.02
N MET A 199 13.49 -5.90 29.97
CA MET A 199 13.98 -6.73 31.07
C MET A 199 14.93 -7.83 30.59
N ASP A 200 15.75 -8.33 31.50
CA ASP A 200 16.57 -9.52 31.26
C ASP A 200 15.79 -10.83 31.50
N ASP A 201 16.45 -11.95 31.26
CA ASP A 201 15.92 -13.30 31.45
C ASP A 201 15.66 -13.68 32.92
N GLU A 202 16.08 -12.84 33.88
CA GLU A 202 15.80 -12.96 35.31
C GLU A 202 14.70 -12.00 35.80
N LEU A 203 14.02 -11.28 34.90
CA LEU A 203 13.01 -10.26 35.21
C LEU A 203 13.56 -9.01 35.93
N ASN A 204 14.84 -8.68 35.75
CA ASN A 204 15.39 -7.39 36.18
C ASN A 204 15.07 -6.32 35.13
N ILE A 205 14.62 -5.16 35.58
CA ILE A 205 14.27 -4.04 34.69
C ILE A 205 15.55 -3.33 34.25
N LEU A 206 15.73 -3.15 32.94
CA LEU A 206 16.89 -2.47 32.35
C LEU A 206 16.73 -0.93 32.42
N PRO A 207 17.84 -0.17 32.43
CA PRO A 207 17.82 1.30 32.56
C PRO A 207 17.05 2.05 31.46
N LEU A 208 16.88 1.44 30.28
CA LEU A 208 16.14 2.02 29.16
C LEU A 208 14.69 2.36 29.52
N SER A 209 14.08 1.60 30.43
CA SER A 209 12.73 1.86 30.93
C SER A 209 12.74 2.70 32.21
N SER A 210 13.44 3.84 32.19
CA SER A 210 13.55 4.74 33.35
C SER A 210 12.19 5.31 33.81
N HIS A 211 11.25 5.51 32.88
CA HIS A 211 9.89 6.00 33.14
C HIS A 211 9.09 5.10 34.11
N ILE A 212 9.42 3.81 34.21
CA ILE A 212 8.77 2.85 35.11
C ILE A 212 9.06 3.15 36.58
N ARG A 213 10.12 3.91 36.88
CA ARG A 213 10.47 4.31 38.26
C ARG A 213 9.37 5.14 38.92
N GLU A 214 8.55 5.83 38.15
CA GLU A 214 7.49 6.73 38.63
C GLU A 214 6.09 6.10 38.65
N LEU A 215 5.96 4.80 38.32
CA LEU A 215 4.65 4.14 38.24
C LEU A 215 3.94 4.10 39.59
N GLN A 216 2.75 4.68 39.63
CA GLN A 216 1.82 4.58 40.75
C GLN A 216 0.66 3.62 40.43
N PRO A 217 0.13 2.90 41.42
CA PRO A 217 -1.02 2.02 41.24
C PRO A 217 -2.28 2.83 40.93
N VAL A 218 -3.01 2.44 39.90
CA VAL A 218 -4.30 3.06 39.54
C VAL A 218 -5.39 2.49 40.44
N HIS A 219 -6.08 3.37 41.16
CA HIS A 219 -7.31 3.05 41.89
C HIS A 219 -8.50 3.30 40.97
N GLN A 220 -9.33 2.28 40.72
CA GLN A 220 -10.61 2.48 40.05
C GLN A 220 -11.57 3.13 41.04
N LEU A 221 -12.19 4.24 40.66
CA LEU A 221 -13.36 4.77 41.36
C LEU A 221 -14.54 3.87 40.99
N GLU A 222 -15.08 3.14 41.95
CA GLU A 222 -16.26 2.29 41.74
C GLU A 222 -17.52 3.17 41.69
N GLY A 223 -18.29 3.13 40.60
CA GLY A 223 -19.57 3.84 40.44
C GLY A 223 -19.73 4.56 39.10
N GLU A 224 -20.83 5.32 38.95
CA GLU A 224 -21.09 6.16 37.76
C GLU A 224 -19.99 7.20 37.52
N GLU A 225 -19.27 7.64 38.57
CA GLU A 225 -18.14 8.57 38.53
C GLU A 225 -16.90 8.04 37.76
N GLY A 226 -16.79 6.72 37.56
CA GLY A 226 -15.69 6.09 36.81
C GLY A 226 -16.00 5.81 35.33
N MET A 227 -17.24 6.03 34.88
CA MET A 227 -17.63 5.82 33.48
C MET A 227 -17.16 6.98 32.60
N SER A 228 -16.62 6.67 31.43
CA SER A 228 -16.29 7.69 30.43
C SER A 228 -17.56 8.43 30.00
N GLU A 229 -17.44 9.71 29.65
CA GLU A 229 -18.54 10.53 29.11
C GLU A 229 -19.25 9.81 27.94
N ALA A 230 -18.47 9.19 27.05
CA ALA A 230 -18.99 8.40 25.93
C ALA A 230 -19.79 7.14 26.35
N GLU A 231 -19.42 6.50 27.47
CA GLU A 231 -20.15 5.33 27.98
C GLU A 231 -21.50 5.74 28.60
N ARG A 232 -21.56 6.93 29.23
CA ARG A 232 -22.81 7.50 29.74
C ARG A 232 -23.75 7.87 28.60
N GLU A 233 -23.25 8.60 27.60
CA GLU A 233 -24.03 8.95 26.40
C GLU A 233 -24.55 7.70 25.66
N LEU A 234 -23.75 6.63 25.58
CA LEU A 234 -24.17 5.37 24.96
C LEU A 234 -25.33 4.73 25.74
N LYS A 235 -25.28 4.77 27.07
CA LYS A 235 -26.34 4.22 27.92
C LYS A 235 -27.63 5.01 27.73
N GLU A 236 -27.56 6.34 27.74
CA GLU A 236 -28.70 7.22 27.48
C GLU A 236 -29.30 6.98 26.09
N LEU A 237 -28.45 6.85 25.06
CA LEU A 237 -28.88 6.55 23.69
C LEU A 237 -29.59 5.20 23.60
N LYS A 238 -29.07 4.16 24.28
CA LYS A 238 -29.70 2.83 24.32
C LYS A 238 -31.06 2.86 25.01
N GLU A 239 -31.19 3.60 26.09
CA GLU A 239 -32.45 3.76 26.82
C GLU A 239 -33.48 4.52 25.96
N SER A 240 -33.06 5.58 25.26
CA SER A 240 -33.95 6.38 24.40
C SER A 240 -34.52 5.59 23.21
N LEU A 241 -33.76 4.62 22.67
CA LEU A 241 -34.14 3.85 21.48
C LEU A 241 -34.72 2.48 21.80
N ALA A 242 -34.85 2.11 23.07
CA ALA A 242 -35.28 0.77 23.49
C ALA A 242 -36.64 0.34 22.88
N ASP A 243 -37.57 1.29 22.73
CA ASP A 243 -38.93 1.03 22.23
C ASP A 243 -39.02 0.97 20.69
N THR A 244 -37.99 1.45 19.97
CA THR A 244 -38.03 1.56 18.50
C THR A 244 -37.49 0.30 17.83
N GLN A 245 -38.32 -0.73 17.63
CA GLN A 245 -37.91 -1.92 16.88
C GLN A 245 -37.85 -1.65 15.36
N PRO A 246 -36.86 -2.19 14.61
CA PRO A 246 -35.77 -3.09 15.02
C PRO A 246 -34.49 -2.36 15.49
N ILE A 247 -34.48 -1.03 15.50
CA ILE A 247 -33.27 -0.22 15.78
C ILE A 247 -32.79 -0.43 17.22
N GLY A 248 -33.70 -0.42 18.21
CA GLY A 248 -33.37 -0.52 19.64
C GLY A 248 -32.66 -1.82 20.00
N SER A 249 -33.15 -2.97 19.50
CA SER A 249 -32.54 -4.29 19.76
C SER A 249 -31.14 -4.41 19.14
N LEU A 250 -30.92 -3.81 17.96
CA LEU A 250 -29.63 -3.79 17.28
C LEU A 250 -28.64 -2.84 17.96
N VAL A 251 -29.05 -1.61 18.29
CA VAL A 251 -28.22 -0.61 18.97
C VAL A 251 -27.81 -1.08 20.37
N ALA A 252 -28.66 -1.86 21.06
CA ALA A 252 -28.31 -2.47 22.34
C ALA A 252 -27.04 -3.34 22.26
N LYS A 253 -26.75 -3.97 21.10
CA LYS A 253 -25.55 -4.79 20.86
C LYS A 253 -24.29 -3.99 20.57
N CYS A 254 -24.40 -2.70 20.22
CA CYS A 254 -23.24 -1.84 19.97
C CYS A 254 -22.43 -1.64 21.25
N ARG A 255 -21.10 -1.65 21.12
CA ARG A 255 -20.18 -1.46 22.25
C ARG A 255 -19.78 -0.01 22.49
N THR A 256 -19.69 0.77 21.41
CA THR A 256 -19.24 2.16 21.43
C THR A 256 -20.33 3.08 20.92
N LEU A 257 -20.26 4.35 21.31
CA LEU A 257 -21.18 5.40 20.87
C LEU A 257 -21.10 5.61 19.36
N ASP A 258 -19.88 5.68 18.81
CA ASP A 258 -19.62 5.82 17.37
C ASP A 258 -20.30 4.70 16.58
N GLN A 259 -20.22 3.46 17.08
CA GLN A 259 -20.83 2.31 16.42
C GLN A 259 -22.37 2.39 16.44
N ALA A 260 -22.96 2.86 17.54
CA ALA A 260 -24.40 3.06 17.65
C ALA A 260 -24.88 4.16 16.66
N LYS A 261 -24.22 5.31 16.64
CA LYS A 261 -24.50 6.41 15.69
C LYS A 261 -24.38 5.95 14.24
N ALA A 262 -23.37 5.13 13.92
CA ALA A 262 -23.18 4.57 12.59
C ALA A 262 -24.32 3.63 12.18
N VAL A 263 -24.71 2.69 13.05
CA VAL A 263 -25.83 1.77 12.78
C VAL A 263 -27.13 2.53 12.58
N ILE A 264 -27.42 3.55 13.41
CA ILE A 264 -28.60 4.41 13.24
C ILE A 264 -28.57 5.08 11.86
N THR A 265 -27.45 5.70 11.48
CA THR A 265 -27.32 6.38 10.17
C THR A 265 -27.55 5.42 8.99
N PHE A 266 -27.05 4.18 9.07
CA PHE A 266 -27.30 3.16 8.06
C PHE A 266 -28.78 2.75 7.99
N LEU A 267 -29.44 2.56 9.14
CA LEU A 267 -30.84 2.17 9.19
C LEU A 267 -31.77 3.30 8.77
N ASP A 268 -31.45 4.55 9.08
CA ASP A 268 -32.19 5.72 8.61
C ASP A 268 -32.13 5.84 7.08
N ALA A 269 -30.93 5.68 6.50
CA ALA A 269 -30.76 5.66 5.05
C ALA A 269 -31.49 4.49 4.38
N ALA A 270 -31.53 3.32 5.03
CA ALA A 270 -32.31 2.17 4.56
C ALA A 270 -33.83 2.42 4.65
N SER A 271 -34.29 3.12 5.69
CA SER A 271 -35.70 3.47 5.91
C SER A 271 -36.20 4.51 4.90
N GLU A 272 -35.32 5.41 4.44
CA GLU A 272 -35.63 6.43 3.42
C GLU A 272 -36.04 5.81 2.06
N LYS A 273 -35.67 4.55 1.79
CA LYS A 273 -35.91 3.79 0.54
C LYS A 273 -35.50 4.53 -0.75
N THR A 274 -34.61 5.50 -0.65
CA THR A 274 -34.04 6.19 -1.81
C THR A 274 -33.01 5.30 -2.50
N LEU A 275 -33.31 4.87 -3.73
CA LEU A 275 -32.45 3.98 -4.51
C LEU A 275 -31.11 4.62 -4.95
N ARG A 276 -30.88 5.92 -4.72
CA ARG A 276 -29.61 6.59 -5.08
C ARG A 276 -28.96 7.28 -3.89
N SER A 277 -28.82 6.54 -2.79
CA SER A 277 -28.07 6.97 -1.61
C SER A 277 -26.78 6.15 -1.44
N THR A 278 -25.72 6.79 -0.97
CA THR A 278 -24.49 6.12 -0.50
C THR A 278 -24.19 6.58 0.90
N VAL A 279 -24.01 5.60 1.79
CA VAL A 279 -23.47 5.82 3.13
C VAL A 279 -22.05 5.26 3.17
N ALA A 280 -21.07 6.11 3.42
CA ALA A 280 -19.67 5.71 3.55
C ALA A 280 -19.24 5.73 5.02
N LEU A 281 -18.71 4.61 5.50
CA LEU A 281 -18.13 4.41 6.82
C LEU A 281 -16.60 4.38 6.73
N THR A 282 -15.95 5.38 7.26
CA THR A 282 -14.49 5.45 7.35
C THR A 282 -14.03 5.14 8.76
N ALA A 283 -13.02 4.29 8.90
CA ALA A 283 -12.40 4.08 10.22
C ALA A 283 -10.98 3.56 10.11
N ALA A 284 -10.22 3.75 11.18
CA ALA A 284 -9.01 2.99 11.41
C ALA A 284 -9.31 1.49 11.59
N ARG A 285 -8.25 0.68 11.56
CA ARG A 285 -8.38 -0.75 11.81
C ARG A 285 -8.74 -1.04 13.27
N GLY A 286 -9.50 -2.12 13.49
CA GLY A 286 -9.88 -2.53 14.85
C GLY A 286 -10.96 -1.67 15.53
N ARG A 287 -11.64 -0.78 14.78
CA ARG A 287 -12.76 0.06 15.27
C ARG A 287 -14.15 -0.57 15.11
N GLY A 288 -14.24 -1.77 14.55
CA GLY A 288 -15.51 -2.51 14.43
C GLY A 288 -16.34 -2.23 13.17
N LYS A 289 -15.72 -1.80 12.06
CA LYS A 289 -16.41 -1.54 10.77
C LYS A 289 -17.27 -2.71 10.28
N SER A 290 -16.68 -3.89 10.10
CA SER A 290 -17.41 -5.08 9.63
C SER A 290 -18.50 -5.52 10.62
N ALA A 291 -18.31 -5.25 11.92
CA ALA A 291 -19.33 -5.50 12.93
C ALA A 291 -20.52 -4.53 12.80
N ALA A 292 -20.27 -3.24 12.62
CA ALA A 292 -21.30 -2.23 12.38
C ALA A 292 -22.09 -2.54 11.08
N LEU A 293 -21.38 -2.89 10.00
CA LEU A 293 -22.01 -3.30 8.73
C LEU A 293 -22.85 -4.57 8.88
N GLY A 294 -22.37 -5.59 9.60
CA GLY A 294 -23.12 -6.82 9.83
C GLY A 294 -24.43 -6.57 10.58
N VAL A 295 -24.40 -5.74 11.62
CA VAL A 295 -25.59 -5.32 12.38
C VAL A 295 -26.55 -4.51 11.49
N ALA A 296 -26.01 -3.61 10.65
CA ALA A 296 -26.81 -2.83 9.70
C ALA A 296 -27.51 -3.70 8.64
N ILE A 297 -26.84 -4.75 8.13
CA ILE A 297 -27.43 -5.71 7.18
C ILE A 297 -28.58 -6.48 7.83
N ALA A 298 -28.42 -6.92 9.09
CA ALA A 298 -29.50 -7.58 9.82
C ALA A 298 -30.74 -6.67 9.97
N GLY A 299 -30.52 -5.38 10.25
CA GLY A 299 -31.61 -4.40 10.29
C GLY A 299 -32.23 -4.10 8.92
N ALA A 300 -31.44 -4.07 7.84
CA ALA A 300 -31.97 -3.92 6.48
C ALA A 300 -32.89 -5.08 6.09
N ILE A 301 -32.58 -6.31 6.51
CA ILE A 301 -33.47 -7.47 6.35
C ILE A 301 -34.77 -7.27 7.11
N ALA A 302 -34.71 -6.79 8.35
CA ALA A 302 -35.91 -6.50 9.13
C ALA A 302 -36.76 -5.36 8.53
N LEU A 303 -36.14 -4.41 7.82
CA LEU A 303 -36.81 -3.34 7.06
C LEU A 303 -37.42 -3.81 5.72
N GLY A 304 -37.17 -5.06 5.32
CA GLY A 304 -37.82 -5.71 4.18
C GLY A 304 -37.04 -5.71 2.85
N TYR A 305 -35.72 -5.48 2.87
CA TYR A 305 -34.90 -5.59 1.66
C TYR A 305 -34.77 -7.07 1.22
N SER A 306 -35.04 -7.36 -0.06
CA SER A 306 -35.08 -8.71 -0.61
C SER A 306 -33.69 -9.21 -1.05
N ASN A 307 -32.97 -8.41 -1.85
CA ASN A 307 -31.69 -8.82 -2.44
C ASN A 307 -30.55 -7.92 -1.97
N ILE A 308 -29.78 -8.43 -1.01
CA ILE A 308 -28.60 -7.76 -0.46
C ILE A 308 -27.35 -8.46 -0.99
N PHE A 309 -26.51 -7.70 -1.69
CA PHE A 309 -25.22 -8.21 -2.15
C PHE A 309 -24.08 -7.66 -1.31
N VAL A 310 -23.16 -8.53 -0.92
CA VAL A 310 -21.97 -8.16 -0.17
C VAL A 310 -20.74 -8.41 -1.04
N THR A 311 -19.84 -7.44 -1.09
CA THR A 311 -18.62 -7.49 -1.88
C THR A 311 -17.41 -7.16 -1.02
N SER A 312 -16.35 -7.93 -1.19
CA SER A 312 -15.05 -7.77 -0.56
C SER A 312 -13.97 -8.29 -1.52
N PRO A 313 -12.68 -7.97 -1.34
CA PRO A 313 -11.61 -8.51 -2.19
C PRO A 313 -11.45 -10.03 -2.06
N SER A 314 -11.77 -10.60 -0.88
CA SER A 314 -11.74 -12.02 -0.60
C SER A 314 -12.90 -12.40 0.34
N PRO A 315 -13.55 -13.57 0.15
CA PRO A 315 -14.65 -13.99 1.02
C PRO A 315 -14.20 -14.29 2.46
N GLU A 316 -12.92 -14.56 2.71
CA GLU A 316 -12.41 -14.81 4.07
C GLU A 316 -12.57 -13.59 4.99
N ASN A 317 -12.46 -12.38 4.43
CA ASN A 317 -12.60 -11.13 5.18
C ASN A 317 -14.03 -10.95 5.74
N LEU A 318 -15.03 -11.58 5.11
CA LEU A 318 -16.44 -11.46 5.48
C LEU A 318 -16.84 -12.35 6.64
N LYS A 319 -15.95 -13.22 7.14
CA LYS A 319 -16.27 -14.09 8.29
C LYS A 319 -16.78 -13.28 9.49
N THR A 320 -16.11 -12.16 9.78
CA THR A 320 -16.52 -11.28 10.88
C THR A 320 -17.84 -10.58 10.58
N LEU A 321 -18.04 -10.10 9.34
CA LEU A 321 -19.28 -9.45 8.93
C LEU A 321 -20.48 -10.40 9.12
N PHE A 322 -20.40 -11.64 8.62
CA PHE A 322 -21.47 -12.63 8.78
C PHE A 322 -21.69 -13.04 10.24
N GLU A 323 -20.63 -13.16 11.06
CA GLU A 323 -20.79 -13.41 12.50
C GLU A 323 -21.64 -12.32 13.18
N PHE A 324 -21.49 -11.06 12.77
CA PHE A 324 -22.29 -9.95 13.30
C PHE A 324 -23.67 -9.83 12.66
N VAL A 325 -23.87 -10.32 11.44
CA VAL A 325 -25.21 -10.51 10.87
C VAL A 325 -26.00 -11.49 11.75
N PHE A 326 -25.41 -12.63 12.14
CA PHE A 326 -26.07 -13.62 12.99
C PHE A 326 -26.33 -13.10 14.41
N LYS A 327 -25.38 -12.36 15.01
CA LYS A 327 -25.65 -11.69 16.29
C LYS A 327 -26.75 -10.64 16.19
N GLY A 328 -26.93 -10.01 15.03
CA GLY A 328 -28.05 -9.13 14.74
C GLY A 328 -29.36 -9.91 14.62
N PHE A 329 -29.36 -11.04 13.91
CA PHE A 329 -30.51 -11.96 13.85
C PHE A 329 -30.92 -12.47 15.23
N ASP A 330 -29.97 -12.85 16.09
CA ASP A 330 -30.25 -13.23 17.48
C ASP A 330 -30.93 -12.09 18.26
N ALA A 331 -30.57 -10.83 17.99
CA ALA A 331 -31.15 -9.66 18.65
C ALA A 331 -32.58 -9.37 18.19
N ILE A 332 -32.93 -9.69 16.94
CA ILE A 332 -34.29 -9.56 16.36
C ILE A 332 -35.05 -10.91 16.45
N GLU A 333 -34.53 -11.87 17.22
CA GLU A 333 -35.13 -13.18 17.48
C GLU A 333 -35.36 -14.06 16.22
N TYR A 334 -34.50 -13.95 15.22
CA TYR A 334 -34.45 -14.87 14.06
C TYR A 334 -33.71 -16.16 14.46
N LYS A 335 -34.24 -17.32 14.07
CA LYS A 335 -33.66 -18.63 14.41
C LYS A 335 -33.08 -19.34 13.18
N GLU A 336 -31.89 -19.91 13.34
CA GLU A 336 -31.25 -20.75 12.32
C GLU A 336 -32.11 -22.00 12.01
N HIS A 337 -32.14 -22.40 10.74
CA HIS A 337 -32.94 -23.52 10.18
C HIS A 337 -34.46 -23.38 10.26
N ILE A 338 -34.96 -22.32 10.88
CA ILE A 338 -36.39 -21.99 10.92
C ILE A 338 -36.62 -20.76 10.04
N ASP A 339 -35.94 -19.66 10.37
CA ASP A 339 -36.09 -18.38 9.68
C ASP A 339 -35.03 -18.17 8.59
N TYR A 340 -33.87 -18.82 8.70
CA TYR A 340 -32.80 -18.69 7.72
C TYR A 340 -31.91 -19.94 7.59
N ASP A 341 -31.31 -20.11 6.42
CA ASP A 341 -30.35 -21.19 6.10
C ASP A 341 -29.04 -20.64 5.53
N LEU A 342 -27.95 -21.35 5.82
CA LEU A 342 -26.59 -21.00 5.41
C LEU A 342 -26.10 -21.88 4.26
N VAL A 343 -25.46 -21.26 3.27
CA VAL A 343 -24.81 -21.95 2.15
C VAL A 343 -23.31 -21.62 2.15
N GLU A 344 -22.50 -22.62 2.48
CA GLU A 344 -21.05 -22.55 2.43
C GLU A 344 -20.51 -22.78 1.01
N SER A 345 -19.32 -22.23 0.73
CA SER A 345 -18.64 -22.46 -0.52
C SER A 345 -18.14 -23.90 -0.67
N THR A 346 -18.33 -24.47 -1.85
CA THR A 346 -17.72 -25.74 -2.25
C THR A 346 -16.29 -25.59 -2.75
N ASN A 347 -15.82 -24.37 -3.03
CA ASN A 347 -14.48 -24.12 -3.56
C ASN A 347 -13.41 -24.22 -2.45
N PRO A 348 -12.38 -25.09 -2.60
CA PRO A 348 -11.28 -25.18 -1.64
C PRO A 348 -10.56 -23.85 -1.40
N ALA A 349 -10.48 -22.98 -2.40
CA ALA A 349 -9.81 -21.68 -2.30
C ALA A 349 -10.51 -20.72 -1.32
N PHE A 350 -11.78 -20.97 -1.00
CA PHE A 350 -12.58 -20.12 -0.11
C PHE A 350 -12.76 -20.70 1.29
N ASN A 351 -12.04 -21.77 1.66
CA ASN A 351 -11.99 -22.31 3.03
C ASN A 351 -13.37 -22.46 3.71
N LYS A 352 -14.39 -22.95 2.96
CA LYS A 352 -15.79 -23.06 3.41
C LYS A 352 -16.42 -21.74 3.90
N ALA A 353 -16.00 -20.62 3.33
CA ALA A 353 -16.63 -19.34 3.62
C ALA A 353 -18.12 -19.35 3.25
N ILE A 354 -18.92 -18.61 4.00
CA ILE A 354 -20.35 -18.43 3.76
C ILE A 354 -20.52 -17.59 2.49
N VAL A 355 -21.21 -18.14 1.48
CA VAL A 355 -21.42 -17.45 0.19
C VAL A 355 -22.83 -16.90 0.09
N ARG A 356 -23.81 -17.57 0.70
CA ARG A 356 -25.21 -17.12 0.66
C ARG A 356 -25.93 -17.44 1.97
N VAL A 357 -26.79 -16.54 2.40
CA VAL A 357 -27.75 -16.72 3.49
C VAL A 357 -29.14 -16.50 2.92
N ASN A 358 -30.01 -17.51 3.03
CA ASN A 358 -31.41 -17.40 2.61
C ASN A 358 -32.27 -17.17 3.84
N VAL A 359 -33.16 -16.18 3.81
CA VAL A 359 -34.08 -15.85 4.92
C VAL A 359 -35.51 -15.99 4.42
N PHE A 360 -36.38 -16.59 5.23
CA PHE A 360 -37.74 -17.00 4.83
C PHE A 360 -38.85 -16.46 5.74
N ARG A 361 -38.53 -15.71 6.81
CA ARG A 361 -39.48 -15.34 7.87
C ARG A 361 -40.73 -14.58 7.37
N GLN A 362 -40.54 -13.51 6.59
CA GLN A 362 -41.67 -12.71 6.05
C GLN A 362 -41.88 -13.00 4.56
N HIS A 363 -40.81 -12.92 3.79
CA HIS A 363 -40.74 -13.22 2.37
C HIS A 363 -39.33 -13.75 2.07
N ARG A 364 -39.08 -14.22 0.85
CA ARG A 364 -37.77 -14.72 0.45
C ARG A 364 -36.79 -13.56 0.34
N GLN A 365 -35.82 -13.51 1.24
CA GLN A 365 -34.73 -12.55 1.23
C GLN A 365 -33.41 -13.31 1.11
N THR A 366 -32.41 -12.70 0.47
CA THR A 366 -31.10 -13.32 0.28
C THR A 366 -29.99 -12.32 0.55
N ILE A 367 -28.98 -12.77 1.32
CA ILE A 367 -27.67 -12.12 1.38
C ILE A 367 -26.72 -12.97 0.56
N GLN A 368 -26.08 -12.40 -0.45
CA GLN A 368 -25.15 -13.13 -1.30
C GLN A 368 -23.82 -12.40 -1.47
N TYR A 369 -22.73 -13.15 -1.34
CA TYR A 369 -21.40 -12.67 -1.72
C TYR A 369 -21.26 -12.63 -3.25
N VAL A 370 -20.78 -11.50 -3.75
CA VAL A 370 -20.44 -11.30 -5.18
C VAL A 370 -19.03 -10.75 -5.26
N GLN A 371 -18.23 -11.33 -6.16
CA GLN A 371 -16.89 -10.84 -6.44
C GLN A 371 -16.95 -9.43 -7.04
N PRO A 372 -16.01 -8.53 -6.70
CA PRO A 372 -16.03 -7.15 -7.21
C PRO A 372 -16.04 -7.02 -8.74
N GLN A 373 -15.55 -8.03 -9.46
CA GLN A 373 -15.47 -8.01 -10.93
C GLN A 373 -16.83 -8.29 -11.61
N ASP A 374 -17.77 -8.91 -10.90
CA ASP A 374 -19.04 -9.40 -11.44
C ASP A 374 -20.18 -8.35 -11.36
N ASN A 375 -19.95 -7.15 -11.91
CA ASN A 375 -20.90 -6.03 -11.80
C ASN A 375 -22.28 -6.31 -12.44
N GLN A 376 -22.34 -7.19 -13.44
CA GLN A 376 -23.59 -7.51 -14.16
C GLN A 376 -24.65 -8.13 -13.24
N LYS A 377 -24.22 -8.90 -12.23
CA LYS A 377 -25.11 -9.57 -11.28
C LYS A 377 -25.78 -8.58 -10.31
N LEU A 378 -25.26 -7.37 -10.18
CA LEU A 378 -25.76 -6.33 -9.28
C LEU A 378 -26.97 -5.56 -9.84
N SER A 379 -27.35 -5.81 -11.09
CA SER A 379 -28.54 -5.19 -11.69
C SER A 379 -29.84 -5.50 -10.93
N GLN A 380 -29.90 -6.62 -10.21
CA GLN A 380 -31.05 -7.04 -9.39
C GLN A 380 -30.91 -6.68 -7.91
N ALA A 381 -29.86 -5.92 -7.54
CA ALA A 381 -29.58 -5.53 -6.17
C ALA A 381 -30.49 -4.39 -5.71
N GLU A 382 -31.00 -4.50 -4.48
CA GLU A 382 -31.65 -3.35 -3.80
C GLU A 382 -30.66 -2.63 -2.89
N LEU A 383 -29.77 -3.40 -2.24
CA LEU A 383 -28.70 -2.92 -1.38
C LEU A 383 -27.39 -3.63 -1.73
N VAL A 384 -26.33 -2.85 -1.94
CA VAL A 384 -24.97 -3.37 -2.10
C VAL A 384 -24.09 -2.89 -0.95
N VAL A 385 -23.45 -3.83 -0.26
CA VAL A 385 -22.49 -3.56 0.82
C VAL A 385 -21.09 -3.88 0.34
N ILE A 386 -20.23 -2.89 0.30
CA ILE A 386 -18.82 -3.01 -0.09
C ILE A 386 -17.97 -2.89 1.17
N ASP A 387 -17.41 -4.01 1.63
CA ASP A 387 -16.49 -4.03 2.78
C ASP A 387 -15.03 -3.90 2.30
N GLU A 388 -14.26 -3.03 2.95
CA GLU A 388 -12.88 -2.69 2.58
C GLU A 388 -12.73 -2.22 1.12
N ALA A 389 -13.56 -1.24 0.73
CA ALA A 389 -13.53 -0.63 -0.61
C ALA A 389 -12.14 -0.09 -0.99
N ALA A 390 -11.33 0.29 0.00
CA ALA A 390 -9.96 0.72 -0.18
C ALA A 390 -9.08 -0.31 -0.91
N ALA A 391 -9.34 -1.60 -0.71
CA ALA A 391 -8.56 -2.68 -1.31
C ALA A 391 -9.01 -3.05 -2.74
N ILE A 392 -10.09 -2.43 -3.23
CA ILE A 392 -10.66 -2.69 -4.54
C ILE A 392 -10.27 -1.54 -5.50
N PRO A 393 -9.83 -1.84 -6.74
CA PRO A 393 -9.54 -0.83 -7.76
C PRO A 393 -10.64 0.22 -7.91
N LEU A 394 -10.28 1.51 -7.99
CA LEU A 394 -11.23 2.61 -8.16
C LEU A 394 -12.20 2.42 -9.34
N PRO A 395 -11.75 1.97 -10.54
CA PRO A 395 -12.67 1.75 -11.66
C PRO A 395 -13.73 0.68 -11.34
N VAL A 396 -13.34 -0.36 -10.60
CA VAL A 396 -14.23 -1.43 -10.17
C VAL A 396 -15.22 -0.90 -9.13
N VAL A 397 -14.76 -0.15 -8.13
CA VAL A 397 -15.64 0.49 -7.13
C VAL A 397 -16.65 1.43 -7.79
N LYS A 398 -16.23 2.23 -8.78
CA LYS A 398 -17.14 3.10 -9.53
C LYS A 398 -18.20 2.31 -10.30
N ALA A 399 -17.83 1.18 -10.88
CA ALA A 399 -18.76 0.31 -11.57
C ALA A 399 -19.72 -0.42 -10.60
N LEU A 400 -19.32 -0.62 -9.34
CA LEU A 400 -20.18 -1.12 -8.25
C LEU A 400 -21.17 -0.05 -7.73
N LEU A 401 -20.98 1.23 -8.04
CA LEU A 401 -21.89 2.32 -7.62
C LEU A 401 -23.05 2.48 -8.60
N GLY A 402 -23.96 1.50 -8.62
CA GLY A 402 -25.18 1.50 -9.45
C GLY A 402 -26.35 2.29 -8.88
N PRO A 403 -27.55 2.21 -9.52
CA PRO A 403 -28.78 2.88 -9.12
C PRO A 403 -29.52 2.14 -7.99
N TYR A 404 -28.80 1.82 -6.92
CA TYR A 404 -29.30 1.18 -5.69
C TYR A 404 -28.63 1.79 -4.46
N LEU A 405 -29.16 1.48 -3.27
CA LEU A 405 -28.57 1.89 -2.00
C LEU A 405 -27.20 1.21 -1.84
N VAL A 406 -26.18 1.99 -1.48
CA VAL A 406 -24.82 1.46 -1.27
C VAL A 406 -24.31 1.80 0.11
N PHE A 407 -23.90 0.76 0.85
CA PHE A 407 -23.10 0.90 2.07
C PHE A 407 -21.66 0.60 1.75
N LEU A 408 -20.78 1.56 2.02
CA LEU A 408 -19.36 1.46 1.73
C LEU A 408 -18.59 1.53 3.04
N SER A 409 -17.66 0.60 3.29
CA SER A 409 -16.65 0.76 4.34
C SER A 409 -15.26 0.95 3.73
N SER A 410 -14.46 1.79 4.37
CA SER A 410 -13.06 2.02 3.98
C SER A 410 -12.16 2.11 5.21
N THR A 411 -11.01 1.45 5.16
CA THR A 411 -9.89 1.72 6.08
C THR A 411 -9.21 3.03 5.70
N VAL A 412 -8.87 3.89 6.68
CA VAL A 412 -8.11 5.13 6.44
C VAL A 412 -6.72 5.11 7.06
N ASN A 413 -6.61 4.66 8.32
CA ASN A 413 -5.36 4.57 9.08
C ASN A 413 -5.11 3.10 9.45
N GLY A 414 -4.07 2.49 8.86
CA GLY A 414 -3.71 1.11 9.14
C GLY A 414 -2.61 0.57 8.23
N TYR A 415 -1.98 -0.53 8.65
CA TYR A 415 -0.83 -1.14 7.97
C TYR A 415 -1.15 -1.76 6.60
N GLU A 416 -2.42 -2.00 6.30
CA GLU A 416 -2.83 -2.57 5.01
C GLU A 416 -2.87 -1.55 3.87
N GLY A 417 -2.59 -0.28 4.17
CA GLY A 417 -1.85 0.55 3.24
C GLY A 417 -2.63 1.14 2.06
N THR A 418 -3.83 0.64 1.85
CA THR A 418 -4.77 1.15 0.87
C THR A 418 -5.82 1.91 1.65
N GLY A 419 -6.06 3.18 1.34
CA GLY A 419 -7.20 3.83 1.98
C GLY A 419 -7.27 5.30 1.75
N ARG A 420 -6.30 6.09 2.22
CA ARG A 420 -6.58 7.51 2.38
C ARG A 420 -6.67 8.32 1.09
N SER A 421 -5.74 8.15 0.15
CA SER A 421 -5.80 8.90 -1.13
C SER A 421 -7.01 8.50 -1.97
N LEU A 422 -7.39 7.21 -1.93
CA LEU A 422 -8.56 6.67 -2.63
C LEU A 422 -9.87 7.03 -1.95
N SER A 423 -9.97 6.85 -0.63
CA SER A 423 -11.15 7.21 0.15
C SER A 423 -11.37 8.70 0.04
N LEU A 424 -10.35 9.55 0.22
CA LEU A 424 -10.51 10.99 0.05
C LEU A 424 -10.89 11.35 -1.38
N LYS A 425 -10.26 10.79 -2.43
CA LYS A 425 -10.65 11.10 -3.82
C LYS A 425 -12.06 10.62 -4.15
N LEU A 426 -12.45 9.42 -3.70
CA LEU A 426 -13.78 8.86 -3.93
C LEU A 426 -14.84 9.62 -3.13
N ILE A 427 -14.60 9.87 -1.85
CA ILE A 427 -15.48 10.63 -0.95
C ILE A 427 -15.59 12.07 -1.45
N GLN A 428 -14.50 12.70 -1.88
CA GLN A 428 -14.54 14.03 -2.48
C GLN A 428 -15.35 14.03 -3.77
N GLN A 429 -15.16 13.04 -4.66
CA GLN A 429 -15.97 12.91 -5.88
C GLN A 429 -17.46 12.71 -5.57
N LEU A 430 -17.79 11.87 -4.58
CA LEU A 430 -19.16 11.64 -4.14
C LEU A 430 -19.76 12.89 -3.48
N ARG A 431 -18.96 13.62 -2.69
CA ARG A 431 -19.34 14.89 -2.06
C ARG A 431 -19.62 15.96 -3.12
N GLU A 432 -18.75 16.11 -4.11
CA GLU A 432 -18.95 17.03 -5.25
C GLU A 432 -20.20 16.66 -6.07
N GLN A 433 -20.44 15.37 -6.31
CA GLN A 433 -21.65 14.90 -7.00
C GLN A 433 -22.93 15.18 -6.20
N SER A 434 -22.88 15.02 -4.87
CA SER A 434 -24.01 15.35 -4.00
C SER A 434 -24.27 16.85 -3.92
N ALA A 435 -23.22 17.68 -3.88
CA ALA A 435 -23.33 19.14 -3.82
C ALA A 435 -23.96 19.72 -5.10
N LYS A 436 -23.63 19.16 -6.27
CA LYS A 436 -24.25 19.53 -7.56
C LYS A 436 -25.72 19.10 -7.69
N ALA A 437 -26.19 18.18 -6.86
CA ALA A 437 -27.57 17.71 -6.85
C ALA A 437 -28.50 18.61 -6.00
N GLY A 438 -27.94 19.34 -5.04
CA GLY A 438 -28.68 20.09 -4.03
C GLY A 438 -29.02 21.54 -4.39
N ASP A 439 -28.70 22.02 -5.59
CA ASP A 439 -28.97 23.40 -6.02
C ASP A 439 -30.24 23.48 -6.89
N PRO A 440 -31.40 23.93 -6.37
CA PRO A 440 -32.67 23.91 -7.10
C PRO A 440 -32.77 25.01 -8.17
N ALA A 441 -31.82 25.95 -8.21
CA ALA A 441 -31.90 27.16 -9.04
C ALA A 441 -31.45 26.97 -10.50
N SER A 442 -30.84 25.84 -10.85
CA SER A 442 -30.33 25.58 -12.22
C SER A 442 -31.31 24.84 -13.14
N ALA A 443 -32.51 24.49 -12.69
CA ALA A 443 -33.45 23.64 -13.43
C ALA A 443 -34.42 24.39 -14.37
N THR A 444 -34.29 25.70 -14.57
CA THR A 444 -35.31 26.50 -15.29
C THR A 444 -34.98 26.90 -16.72
N ASN A 445 -33.87 26.48 -17.34
CA ASN A 445 -33.63 26.79 -18.75
C ASN A 445 -32.90 25.66 -19.50
N GLY A 446 -33.66 24.83 -20.24
CA GLY A 446 -33.10 23.96 -21.27
C GLY A 446 -33.95 22.73 -21.63
N GLY A 447 -34.70 22.85 -22.73
CA GLY A 447 -35.22 21.80 -23.64
C GLY A 447 -35.36 20.35 -23.13
N SER A 448 -36.62 19.90 -23.10
CA SER A 448 -37.03 18.50 -23.00
C SER A 448 -36.52 17.65 -24.17
N GLU A 449 -35.49 16.83 -23.93
CA GLU A 449 -35.31 15.42 -24.35
C GLU A 449 -33.85 15.00 -24.09
N ALA A 450 -33.65 13.80 -23.53
CA ALA A 450 -32.39 13.23 -22.99
C ALA A 450 -31.99 13.62 -21.53
N VAL A 451 -32.86 13.33 -20.55
CA VAL A 451 -32.52 13.36 -19.11
C VAL A 451 -32.47 11.93 -18.55
N VAL A 452 -31.33 11.24 -18.64
CA VAL A 452 -31.09 10.00 -17.86
C VAL A 452 -29.73 9.97 -17.13
N ALA A 453 -28.81 10.93 -17.34
CA ALA A 453 -27.44 10.84 -16.79
C ALA A 453 -27.01 11.99 -15.85
N GLY A 454 -27.91 12.58 -15.06
CA GLY A 454 -27.55 13.75 -14.23
C GLY A 454 -28.39 14.08 -13.00
N SER A 455 -29.12 13.13 -12.40
CA SER A 455 -29.76 13.36 -11.09
C SER A 455 -28.83 12.85 -9.99
N GLY A 456 -28.24 13.77 -9.23
CA GLY A 456 -27.14 13.48 -8.30
C GLY A 456 -27.53 12.62 -7.09
N ARG A 457 -26.52 11.97 -6.52
CA ARG A 457 -26.62 10.93 -5.49
C ARG A 457 -26.54 11.56 -4.10
N VAL A 458 -27.39 11.12 -3.17
CA VAL A 458 -27.30 11.56 -1.76
C VAL A 458 -26.12 10.84 -1.11
N PHE A 459 -25.23 11.60 -0.46
CA PHE A 459 -24.03 11.08 0.18
C PHE A 459 -24.02 11.42 1.67
N LYS A 460 -23.90 10.40 2.54
CA LYS A 460 -23.74 10.55 3.99
C LYS A 460 -22.42 9.87 4.41
N GLU A 461 -21.62 10.55 5.21
CA GLU A 461 -20.32 10.07 5.68
C GLU A 461 -20.35 9.89 7.20
N VAL A 462 -19.81 8.77 7.68
CA VAL A 462 -19.70 8.42 9.10
C VAL A 462 -18.29 7.96 9.41
N GLU A 463 -17.70 8.46 10.50
CA GLU A 463 -16.38 8.05 10.95
C GLU A 463 -16.46 7.26 12.28
N LEU A 464 -15.67 6.19 12.41
CA LEU A 464 -15.48 5.50 13.70
C LEU A 464 -14.07 5.76 14.22
N SER A 465 -14.00 6.37 15.41
CA SER A 465 -12.74 6.72 16.07
C SER A 465 -12.42 5.79 17.24
N GLU A 466 -13.44 5.35 17.99
CA GLU A 466 -13.26 4.61 19.24
C GLU A 466 -12.91 3.11 19.02
N PRO A 467 -11.78 2.60 19.57
CA PRO A 467 -11.42 1.20 19.48
C PRO A 467 -12.38 0.27 20.22
N ILE A 468 -12.66 -0.91 19.64
CA ILE A 468 -13.51 -1.93 20.29
C ILE A 468 -12.71 -2.99 21.07
N ARG A 469 -11.40 -3.09 20.82
CA ARG A 469 -10.51 -4.13 21.40
C ARG A 469 -9.82 -3.68 22.67
N TYR A 470 -9.44 -2.40 22.74
CA TYR A 470 -8.70 -1.78 23.82
C TYR A 470 -9.28 -0.38 24.10
N ALA A 471 -8.88 0.25 25.20
CA ALA A 471 -9.35 1.59 25.56
C ALA A 471 -8.86 2.67 24.57
N GLN A 472 -9.62 3.76 24.46
CA GLN A 472 -9.20 4.95 23.73
C GLN A 472 -7.95 5.56 24.37
N GLY A 473 -6.99 6.00 23.55
CA GLY A 473 -5.74 6.58 24.04
C GLY A 473 -4.74 5.55 24.59
N ASP A 474 -4.77 4.32 24.10
CA ASP A 474 -3.80 3.29 24.48
C ASP A 474 -2.36 3.71 24.09
N PRO A 475 -1.43 3.80 25.05
CA PRO A 475 -0.05 4.23 24.79
C PRO A 475 0.68 3.36 23.76
N ILE A 476 0.37 2.06 23.69
CA ILE A 476 0.98 1.15 22.71
C ILE A 476 0.45 1.43 21.30
N GLU A 477 -0.82 1.83 21.17
CA GLU A 477 -1.36 2.24 19.88
C GLU A 477 -0.65 3.50 19.39
N ALA A 478 -0.58 4.52 20.25
CA ALA A 478 0.07 5.79 19.94
C ALA A 478 1.55 5.59 19.57
N TRP A 479 2.28 4.81 20.35
CA TRP A 479 3.68 4.45 20.04
C TRP A 479 3.80 3.73 18.69
N LEU A 480 2.92 2.77 18.40
CA LEU A 480 2.95 2.04 17.13
C LEU A 480 2.64 2.96 15.94
N HIS A 481 1.67 3.87 16.10
CA HIS A 481 1.31 4.84 15.07
C HIS A 481 2.44 5.84 14.82
N GLU A 482 3.13 6.30 15.87
CA GLU A 482 4.29 7.17 15.77
C GLU A 482 5.46 6.43 15.09
N LEU A 483 5.83 5.24 15.57
CA LEU A 483 6.91 4.44 15.00
C LEU A 483 6.68 4.12 13.52
N LEU A 484 5.46 3.74 13.14
CA LEU A 484 5.12 3.35 11.77
C LEU A 484 4.58 4.50 10.91
N CYS A 485 4.55 5.73 11.45
CA CYS A 485 4.05 6.93 10.79
C CYS A 485 2.65 6.75 10.17
N LEU A 486 1.74 6.07 10.89
CA LEU A 486 0.40 5.75 10.40
C LEU A 486 -0.55 6.95 10.49
N ASP A 487 -0.26 7.92 11.36
CA ASP A 487 -1.05 9.15 11.57
C ASP A 487 -0.76 10.22 10.50
N ALA A 488 -0.66 9.80 9.25
CA ALA A 488 -0.38 10.65 8.10
C ALA A 488 -1.37 11.82 7.92
N ALA A 489 -2.52 11.82 8.60
CA ALA A 489 -3.54 12.88 8.48
C ALA A 489 -3.20 14.18 9.19
N ASN A 490 -2.59 14.06 10.35
CA ASN A 490 -2.31 15.22 11.20
C ASN A 490 -1.04 15.94 10.76
N HIS A 491 -0.18 15.26 10.00
CA HIS A 491 1.14 15.72 9.62
C HIS A 491 1.26 16.20 8.16
N ILE A 492 0.15 16.26 7.40
CA ILE A 492 0.19 16.96 6.10
C ILE A 492 0.43 18.45 6.36
N PRO A 493 1.50 19.05 5.80
CA PRO A 493 1.78 20.47 5.98
C PRO A 493 0.58 21.29 5.48
N ARG A 494 -0.04 22.08 6.37
CA ARG A 494 -1.09 23.01 5.94
C ARG A 494 -0.44 24.17 5.20
N ILE A 495 -0.70 24.27 3.91
CA ILE A 495 -0.19 25.37 3.07
C ILE A 495 -0.74 26.69 3.61
N SER A 496 0.05 27.38 4.42
CA SER A 496 -0.33 28.62 5.08
C SER A 496 0.54 29.74 4.52
N GLY A 497 0.18 30.28 3.36
CA GLY A 497 0.91 31.40 2.76
C GLY A 497 0.82 31.49 1.23
N ARG A 498 1.45 32.52 0.67
CA ARG A 498 1.68 32.65 -0.77
C ARG A 498 2.67 31.56 -1.20
N LEU A 499 2.21 30.65 -2.06
CA LEU A 499 3.05 29.59 -2.59
C LEU A 499 4.20 30.20 -3.42
N PRO A 500 5.46 29.75 -3.22
CA PRO A 500 6.59 30.18 -4.02
C PRO A 500 6.44 29.65 -5.45
N HIS A 501 6.99 30.37 -6.42
CA HIS A 501 6.98 29.90 -7.80
C HIS A 501 7.87 28.65 -7.92
N PRO A 502 7.52 27.61 -8.70
CA PRO A 502 8.30 26.38 -8.78
C PRO A 502 9.80 26.58 -9.10
N ASN A 503 10.15 27.66 -9.82
CA ASN A 503 11.55 27.96 -10.14
C ASN A 503 12.39 28.40 -8.92
N GLU A 504 11.76 28.96 -7.89
CA GLU A 504 12.42 29.41 -6.64
C GLU A 504 12.63 28.24 -5.67
N CYS A 505 12.05 27.07 -5.97
CA CYS A 505 12.20 25.89 -5.14
C CYS A 505 13.48 25.13 -5.52
N GLU A 506 14.18 24.69 -4.48
CA GLU A 506 15.41 23.90 -4.57
C GLU A 506 15.19 22.49 -4.04
N LEU A 507 15.96 21.56 -4.59
CA LEU A 507 15.94 20.15 -4.23
C LEU A 507 17.10 19.89 -3.27
N TYR A 508 16.82 19.24 -2.14
CA TYR A 508 17.81 18.89 -1.13
C TYR A 508 17.94 17.37 -1.01
N TYR A 509 19.14 16.90 -0.71
CA TYR A 509 19.41 15.51 -0.36
C TYR A 509 19.14 15.28 1.13
N VAL A 510 18.43 14.21 1.47
CA VAL A 510 18.12 13.88 2.87
C VAL A 510 19.07 12.83 3.39
N ASN A 511 19.81 13.16 4.46
CA ASN A 511 20.67 12.20 5.12
C ASN A 511 19.85 11.21 5.95
N ARG A 512 19.89 9.92 5.57
CA ARG A 512 19.07 8.86 6.18
C ARG A 512 19.49 8.52 7.61
N ASP A 513 20.78 8.58 7.95
CA ASP A 513 21.25 8.29 9.30
C ASP A 513 20.69 9.28 10.32
N THR A 514 20.63 10.56 9.94
CA THR A 514 20.09 11.63 10.78
C THR A 514 18.56 11.62 10.83
N LEU A 515 17.92 11.27 9.71
CA LEU A 515 16.47 11.15 9.60
C LEU A 515 15.92 10.07 10.55
N PHE A 516 16.59 8.91 10.61
CA PHE A 516 16.19 7.77 11.43
C PHE A 516 16.82 7.73 12.83
N SER A 517 17.52 8.79 13.24
CA SER A 517 18.15 8.91 14.58
C SER A 517 17.18 9.03 15.76
N TYR A 518 15.87 9.13 15.50
CA TYR A 518 14.81 9.32 16.51
C TYR A 518 14.93 10.63 17.33
N HIS A 519 15.47 11.69 16.73
CA HIS A 519 15.40 13.04 17.29
C HIS A 519 14.03 13.67 17.02
N LYS A 520 13.53 14.52 17.93
CA LYS A 520 12.18 15.12 17.85
C LYS A 520 11.93 15.88 16.54
N ALA A 521 12.91 16.65 16.06
CA ALA A 521 12.78 17.38 14.80
C ALA A 521 12.81 16.45 13.58
N SER A 522 13.72 15.45 13.58
CA SER A 522 13.82 14.45 12.52
C SER A 522 12.56 13.59 12.42
N GLU A 523 11.95 13.26 13.56
CA GLU A 523 10.71 12.49 13.61
C GLU A 523 9.55 13.29 13.03
N VAL A 524 9.37 14.58 13.39
CA VAL A 524 8.35 15.43 12.75
C VAL A 524 8.58 15.55 11.24
N PHE A 525 9.84 15.66 10.80
CA PHE A 525 10.18 15.71 9.38
C PHE A 525 9.86 14.39 8.66
N LEU A 526 10.20 13.25 9.26
CA LEU A 526 9.88 11.91 8.75
C LEU A 526 8.37 11.69 8.66
N GLN A 527 7.61 12.13 9.67
CA GLN A 527 6.14 12.06 9.66
C GLN A 527 5.55 12.89 8.50
N ARG A 528 6.03 14.12 8.27
CA ARG A 528 5.61 14.95 7.13
C ARG A 528 5.93 14.29 5.79
N MET A 529 7.14 13.73 5.67
CA MET A 529 7.59 13.05 4.45
C MET A 529 6.74 11.80 4.16
N MET A 530 6.50 10.96 5.19
CA MET A 530 5.67 9.77 5.06
C MET A 530 4.20 10.13 4.80
N ALA A 531 3.70 11.21 5.40
CA ALA A 531 2.35 11.71 5.13
C ALA A 531 2.15 12.05 3.65
N LEU A 532 3.14 12.67 3.00
CA LEU A 532 3.10 12.95 1.57
C LEU A 532 3.14 11.69 0.71
N TYR A 533 3.96 10.69 1.07
CA TYR A 533 3.96 9.39 0.39
C TYR A 533 2.60 8.70 0.49
N VAL A 534 2.02 8.68 1.69
CA VAL A 534 0.70 8.08 1.95
C VAL A 534 -0.40 8.79 1.16
N ALA A 535 -0.31 10.12 1.04
CA ALA A 535 -1.30 10.91 0.31
C ALA A 535 -1.19 10.78 -1.22
N SER A 536 0.00 10.58 -1.76
CA SER A 536 0.24 10.53 -3.22
C SER A 536 0.00 9.14 -3.83
N HIS A 537 0.36 8.07 -3.12
CA HIS A 537 0.33 6.71 -3.65
C HIS A 537 -0.99 5.97 -3.34
N TYR A 538 -1.34 5.02 -4.22
CA TYR A 538 -2.55 4.20 -4.09
C TYR A 538 -2.44 3.18 -2.95
N LYS A 539 -1.27 2.57 -2.79
CA LYS A 539 -0.98 1.59 -1.74
C LYS A 539 0.42 1.79 -1.19
N ASN A 540 0.52 1.88 0.13
CA ASN A 540 1.78 1.97 0.86
C ASN A 540 1.82 0.90 1.93
N THR A 541 2.92 0.20 2.11
CA THR A 541 3.05 -0.74 3.22
C THR A 541 3.96 -0.17 4.28
N PRO A 542 3.77 -0.46 5.58
CA PRO A 542 4.74 -0.03 6.60
C PRO A 542 6.14 -0.58 6.39
N ASN A 543 6.27 -1.67 5.61
CA ASN A 543 7.57 -2.20 5.20
C ASN A 543 8.33 -1.24 4.28
N ASP A 544 7.66 -0.25 3.67
CA ASP A 544 8.30 0.77 2.86
C ASP A 544 9.24 1.65 3.72
N LEU A 545 8.93 1.84 5.00
CA LEU A 545 9.84 2.54 5.93
C LEU A 545 11.15 1.78 6.09
N LEU A 546 11.07 0.45 6.20
CA LEU A 546 12.26 -0.41 6.30
C LEU A 546 13.07 -0.38 5.00
N LEU A 547 12.41 -0.34 3.84
CA LEU A 547 13.08 -0.17 2.55
C LEU A 547 13.78 1.19 2.47
N MET A 548 13.12 2.26 2.90
CA MET A 548 13.70 3.61 2.88
C MET A 548 14.86 3.79 3.86
N SER A 549 14.85 3.09 4.99
CA SER A 549 15.87 3.20 6.02
C SER A 549 17.11 2.36 5.71
N ASP A 550 16.93 1.08 5.42
CA ASP A 550 18.02 0.10 5.50
C ASP A 550 18.62 -0.22 4.13
N ALA A 551 17.85 -0.12 3.04
CA ALA A 551 18.34 -0.53 1.73
C ALA A 551 19.38 0.46 1.18
N PRO A 552 20.62 0.02 0.91
CA PRO A 552 21.75 0.93 0.65
C PRO A 552 21.57 1.76 -0.61
N ALA A 553 21.07 1.16 -1.69
CA ALA A 553 20.90 1.79 -3.00
C ALA A 553 19.81 2.88 -3.05
N HIS A 554 19.02 3.05 -1.98
CA HIS A 554 17.95 4.03 -1.95
C HIS A 554 18.43 5.42 -1.52
N HIS A 555 18.06 6.45 -2.26
CA HIS A 555 18.29 7.84 -1.90
C HIS A 555 16.98 8.62 -1.82
N LEU A 556 16.96 9.64 -0.98
CA LEU A 556 15.79 10.46 -0.69
C LEU A 556 16.11 11.91 -1.01
N PHE A 557 15.24 12.55 -1.78
CA PHE A 557 15.32 13.97 -2.10
C PHE A 557 14.01 14.67 -1.76
N VAL A 558 14.11 15.92 -1.30
CA VAL A 558 12.95 16.73 -0.92
C VAL A 558 13.03 18.09 -1.61
N LEU A 559 11.92 18.51 -2.21
CA LEU A 559 11.76 19.84 -2.77
C LEU A 559 11.18 20.75 -1.69
N LEU A 560 11.93 21.79 -1.35
CA LEU A 560 11.55 22.76 -0.34
C LEU A 560 11.28 24.13 -0.99
N GLY A 561 10.40 24.91 -0.37
CA GLY A 561 10.31 26.34 -0.67
C GLY A 561 11.56 27.08 -0.16
N PRO A 562 11.75 28.36 -0.56
CA PRO A 562 12.85 29.18 -0.06
C PRO A 562 12.78 29.23 1.48
N VAL A 563 13.89 28.88 2.12
CA VAL A 563 13.97 28.76 3.58
C VAL A 563 14.40 30.11 4.15
N ASP A 564 13.53 30.73 4.96
CA ASP A 564 13.91 31.89 5.78
C ASP A 564 14.74 31.40 6.98
N GLU A 565 16.08 31.48 6.89
CA GLU A 565 17.00 31.08 7.97
C GLU A 565 16.66 31.76 9.32
N SER A 566 16.11 32.97 9.27
CA SER A 566 15.70 33.75 10.45
C SER A 566 14.59 33.13 11.30
N LYS A 567 13.76 32.24 10.74
CA LYS A 567 12.57 31.70 11.43
C LYS A 567 12.83 30.42 12.23
N ASN A 568 14.00 29.79 12.07
CA ASN A 568 14.39 28.52 12.71
C ASN A 568 13.23 27.49 12.80
N ALA A 569 12.43 27.41 11.73
CA ALA A 569 11.27 26.57 11.62
C ALA A 569 11.54 25.47 10.59
N LEU A 570 10.98 24.27 10.81
CA LEU A 570 11.10 23.18 9.85
C LEU A 570 10.46 23.58 8.52
N PRO A 571 11.19 23.53 7.40
CA PRO A 571 10.66 23.90 6.10
C PRO A 571 9.51 22.98 5.69
N ASP A 572 8.57 23.54 4.93
CA ASP A 572 7.45 22.77 4.40
C ASP A 572 7.91 21.97 3.18
N ILE A 573 7.57 20.68 3.19
CA ILE A 573 7.94 19.75 2.13
C ILE A 573 6.88 19.84 1.02
N LEU A 574 7.28 20.25 -0.18
CA LEU A 574 6.37 20.41 -1.33
C LEU A 574 6.31 19.14 -2.18
N CYS A 575 7.47 18.49 -2.38
CA CYS A 575 7.59 17.25 -3.12
C CYS A 575 8.67 16.36 -2.48
N VAL A 576 8.48 15.04 -2.52
CA VAL A 576 9.46 14.04 -2.08
C VAL A 576 9.72 13.08 -3.24
N LEU A 577 11.00 12.76 -3.45
CA LEU A 577 11.46 11.78 -4.42
C LEU A 577 12.20 10.66 -3.69
N GLN A 578 11.83 9.42 -3.98
CA GLN A 578 12.59 8.23 -3.61
C GLN A 578 13.19 7.65 -4.89
N VAL A 579 14.51 7.53 -4.90
CA VAL A 579 15.23 6.89 -6.01
C VAL A 579 16.00 5.67 -5.52
N CYS A 580 16.32 4.77 -6.43
CA CYS A 580 17.11 3.56 -6.20
C CYS A 580 18.15 3.47 -7.30
N LEU A 581 19.42 3.36 -6.94
CA LEU A 581 20.48 3.02 -7.88
C LEU A 581 20.31 1.55 -8.29
N GLU A 582 20.34 1.28 -9.60
CA GLU A 582 20.21 -0.06 -10.18
C GLU A 582 21.25 -0.27 -11.27
N GLY A 583 21.79 -1.48 -11.41
CA GLY A 583 22.74 -1.83 -12.47
C GLY A 583 24.12 -2.21 -11.97
N GLU A 584 25.12 -2.08 -12.84
CA GLU A 584 26.50 -2.56 -12.62
C GLU A 584 26.58 -4.08 -12.36
N ILE A 585 25.66 -4.83 -12.99
CA ILE A 585 25.58 -6.27 -12.85
C ILE A 585 26.61 -6.92 -13.78
N SER A 586 27.37 -7.89 -13.26
CA SER A 586 28.37 -8.56 -14.08
C SER A 586 27.72 -9.35 -15.22
N LYS A 587 28.29 -9.28 -16.44
CA LYS A 587 27.78 -10.01 -17.62
C LYS A 587 27.63 -11.52 -17.36
N LYS A 588 28.51 -12.10 -16.52
CA LYS A 588 28.44 -13.51 -16.10
C LYS A 588 27.19 -13.81 -15.27
N SER A 589 26.86 -12.93 -14.32
CA SER A 589 25.66 -13.03 -13.48
C SER A 589 24.39 -12.90 -14.34
N ALA A 590 24.37 -11.93 -15.26
CA ALA A 590 23.28 -11.74 -16.22
C ALA A 590 23.04 -12.97 -17.11
N MET A 591 24.09 -13.53 -17.72
CA MET A 591 23.97 -14.74 -18.56
C MET A 591 23.50 -15.96 -17.75
N LYS A 592 23.97 -16.10 -16.51
CA LYS A 592 23.55 -17.21 -15.62
C LYS A 592 22.06 -17.10 -15.28
N SER A 593 21.59 -15.92 -14.88
CA SER A 593 20.17 -15.68 -14.59
C SER A 593 19.29 -15.92 -15.81
N LEU A 594 19.74 -15.51 -17.00
CA LEU A 594 19.04 -15.76 -18.25
C LEU A 594 18.93 -17.26 -18.57
N ALA A 595 20.00 -18.02 -18.33
CA ALA A 595 20.02 -19.47 -18.51
C ALA A 595 19.16 -20.23 -17.49
N GLU A 596 19.13 -19.78 -16.23
CA GLU A 596 18.33 -20.37 -15.16
C GLU A 596 16.86 -19.93 -15.21
N GLY A 597 16.54 -18.87 -15.96
CA GLY A 597 15.19 -18.29 -16.07
C GLY A 597 14.68 -17.69 -14.75
N ASN A 598 15.57 -17.44 -13.79
CA ASN A 598 15.22 -16.98 -12.45
C ASN A 598 15.67 -15.53 -12.26
N GLN A 599 14.76 -14.67 -11.81
CA GLN A 599 15.07 -13.26 -11.53
C GLN A 599 15.50 -13.11 -10.07
N PRO A 600 16.76 -12.70 -9.80
CA PRO A 600 17.16 -12.31 -8.47
C PRO A 600 16.27 -11.18 -7.93
N THR A 601 16.06 -11.16 -6.60
CA THR A 601 15.35 -10.05 -5.96
C THR A 601 16.23 -8.81 -5.95
N GLY A 602 15.70 -7.66 -6.40
CA GLY A 602 16.45 -6.40 -6.46
C GLY A 602 16.15 -5.64 -7.75
N ASP A 603 17.21 -5.25 -8.45
CA ASP A 603 17.26 -4.42 -9.67
C ASP A 603 16.15 -4.71 -10.68
N LEU A 604 15.05 -3.97 -10.63
CA LEU A 604 13.86 -4.33 -11.41
C LEU A 604 14.06 -4.07 -12.90
N ILE A 605 14.60 -2.90 -13.24
CA ILE A 605 14.70 -2.46 -14.64
C ILE A 605 15.72 -3.33 -15.39
N PRO A 606 16.96 -3.53 -14.88
CA PRO A 606 17.93 -4.44 -15.50
C PRO A 606 17.40 -5.85 -15.76
N TRP A 607 16.79 -6.50 -14.76
CA TRP A 607 16.28 -7.87 -14.92
C TRP A 607 15.10 -7.97 -15.86
N THR A 608 14.19 -6.97 -15.85
CA THR A 608 13.03 -6.98 -16.74
C THR A 608 13.46 -6.79 -18.20
N ILE A 609 14.36 -5.84 -18.47
CA ILE A 609 14.81 -5.55 -19.83
C ILE A 609 15.67 -6.69 -20.38
N SER A 610 16.60 -7.20 -19.57
CA SER A 610 17.40 -8.37 -19.96
C SER A 610 16.54 -9.58 -20.31
N GLN A 611 15.49 -9.87 -19.53
CA GLN A 611 14.58 -10.97 -19.83
C GLN A 611 13.75 -10.73 -21.11
N GLN A 612 13.23 -9.52 -21.32
CA GLN A 612 12.33 -9.22 -22.44
C GLN A 612 13.07 -9.10 -23.77
N TYR A 613 14.27 -8.54 -23.76
CA TYR A 613 15.08 -8.32 -24.96
C TYR A 613 16.21 -9.34 -25.14
N GLN A 614 16.38 -10.25 -24.17
CA GLN A 614 17.46 -11.26 -24.14
C GLN A 614 18.84 -10.61 -24.27
N ASP A 615 18.98 -9.41 -23.69
CA ASP A 615 20.21 -8.63 -23.73
C ASP A 615 21.04 -8.82 -22.45
N SER A 616 22.33 -9.05 -22.62
CA SER A 616 23.31 -9.20 -21.54
C SER A 616 24.10 -7.91 -21.28
N GLU A 617 23.99 -6.92 -22.17
CA GLU A 617 24.71 -5.66 -22.06
C GLU A 617 23.95 -4.63 -21.21
N PHE A 618 22.64 -4.50 -21.37
CA PHE A 618 21.84 -3.56 -20.58
C PHE A 618 22.05 -3.67 -19.05
N PRO A 619 22.10 -4.87 -18.42
CA PRO A 619 22.35 -4.98 -16.98
C PRO A 619 23.70 -4.44 -16.50
N SER A 620 24.68 -4.32 -17.38
CA SER A 620 25.99 -3.74 -17.06
C SER A 620 25.95 -2.21 -16.97
N LEU A 621 24.92 -1.57 -17.53
CA LEU A 621 24.72 -0.13 -17.40
C LEU A 621 24.27 0.23 -15.99
N SER A 622 24.87 1.28 -15.43
CA SER A 622 24.44 1.90 -14.17
C SER A 622 23.31 2.90 -14.44
N GLY A 623 22.24 2.87 -13.66
CA GLY A 623 21.12 3.79 -13.79
C GLY A 623 20.40 4.03 -12.48
N VAL A 624 19.49 4.99 -12.48
CA VAL A 624 18.66 5.32 -11.32
C VAL A 624 17.20 5.08 -11.63
N ARG A 625 16.54 4.31 -10.78
CA ARG A 625 15.09 4.12 -10.82
C ARG A 625 14.42 5.08 -9.84
N ILE A 626 13.56 5.95 -10.34
CA ILE A 626 12.63 6.71 -9.50
C ILE A 626 11.54 5.74 -9.03
N VAL A 627 11.60 5.38 -7.75
CA VAL A 627 10.66 4.45 -7.11
C VAL A 627 9.36 5.16 -6.76
N ARG A 628 9.47 6.38 -6.22
CA ARG A 628 8.31 7.19 -5.80
C ARG A 628 8.51 8.67 -6.06
N ILE A 629 7.43 9.31 -6.47
CA ILE A 629 7.28 10.76 -6.50
C ILE A 629 5.99 11.11 -5.75
N ALA A 630 6.13 11.91 -4.70
CA ALA A 630 5.02 12.35 -3.88
C ALA A 630 4.96 13.88 -3.88
N THR A 631 3.86 14.43 -4.39
CA THR A 631 3.60 15.88 -4.38
C THR A 631 2.47 16.15 -3.40
N HIS A 632 2.46 17.34 -2.81
CA HIS A 632 1.33 17.73 -1.96
C HIS A 632 0.00 17.60 -2.74
N PRO A 633 -1.04 16.93 -2.20
CA PRO A 633 -2.30 16.67 -2.92
C PRO A 633 -2.97 17.91 -3.51
N ASP A 634 -2.90 19.02 -2.78
CA ASP A 634 -3.47 20.31 -3.22
C ASP A 634 -2.63 21.00 -4.31
N LEU A 635 -1.40 20.56 -4.57
CA LEU A 635 -0.43 21.20 -5.47
C LEU A 635 -0.10 20.38 -6.74
N VAL A 636 -0.82 19.29 -7.01
CA VAL A 636 -0.51 18.36 -8.11
C VAL A 636 -0.46 19.04 -9.48
N ARG A 637 -1.24 20.12 -9.69
CA ARG A 637 -1.28 20.87 -10.96
C ARG A 637 -0.35 22.09 -11.02
N ALA A 638 0.38 22.39 -9.95
CA ALA A 638 1.24 23.57 -9.85
C ALA A 638 2.64 23.37 -10.47
N GLY A 639 3.01 22.14 -10.84
CA GLY A 639 4.26 21.87 -11.56
C GLY A 639 5.49 21.55 -10.68
N TYR A 640 5.35 21.49 -9.36
CA TYR A 640 6.47 21.17 -8.44
C TYR A 640 7.10 19.79 -8.72
N GLY A 641 6.30 18.78 -9.10
CA GLY A 641 6.82 17.47 -9.48
C GLY A 641 7.68 17.52 -10.74
N SER A 642 7.31 18.33 -11.74
CA SER A 642 8.12 18.52 -12.95
C SER A 642 9.45 19.21 -12.62
N ARG A 643 9.42 20.24 -11.78
CA ARG A 643 10.64 20.91 -11.30
C ARG A 643 11.57 19.95 -10.57
N ALA A 644 11.05 19.12 -9.68
CA ALA A 644 11.85 18.18 -8.90
C ALA A 644 12.58 17.16 -9.78
N ILE A 645 11.91 16.60 -10.80
CA ILE A 645 12.54 15.68 -11.76
C ILE A 645 13.54 16.39 -12.68
N GLU A 646 13.26 17.64 -13.06
CA GLU A 646 14.21 18.43 -13.85
C GLU A 646 15.51 18.70 -13.07
N LEU A 647 15.40 19.14 -11.82
CA LEU A 647 16.55 19.35 -10.93
C LEU A 647 17.32 18.06 -10.68
N LEU A 648 16.62 16.95 -10.47
CA LEU A 648 17.24 15.64 -10.29
C LEU A 648 18.02 15.21 -11.54
N ALA A 649 17.46 15.42 -12.73
CA ALA A 649 18.16 15.11 -13.98
C ALA A 649 19.41 15.97 -14.16
N ARG A 650 19.33 17.29 -13.88
CA ARG A 650 20.50 18.19 -13.94
C ARG A 650 21.58 17.81 -12.94
N TYR A 651 21.19 17.37 -11.74
CA TYR A 651 22.11 16.87 -10.71
C TYR A 651 22.88 15.64 -11.21
N TYR A 652 22.21 14.63 -11.75
CA TYR A 652 22.89 13.43 -12.26
C TYR A 652 23.61 13.64 -13.60
N GLU A 653 23.24 14.66 -14.38
CA GLU A 653 24.01 15.13 -15.55
C GLU A 653 25.20 16.03 -15.15
N ALA A 654 25.52 16.16 -13.85
CA ALA A 654 26.63 16.94 -13.29
C ALA A 654 26.62 18.45 -13.64
N GLN A 655 25.46 19.03 -13.98
CA GLN A 655 25.31 20.44 -14.38
C GLN A 655 25.22 21.42 -13.19
N MET A 656 25.14 20.92 -11.95
CA MET A 656 24.87 21.71 -10.74
C MET A 656 26.07 21.82 -9.79
N THR A 657 27.12 21.03 -10.01
CA THR A 657 28.37 21.08 -9.26
C THR A 657 29.32 22.06 -9.94
N ASP A 658 29.78 23.08 -9.23
CA ASP A 658 30.78 24.02 -9.77
C ASP A 658 32.11 23.26 -9.91
N LEU A 659 32.51 22.94 -11.14
CA LEU A 659 33.74 22.20 -11.49
C LEU A 659 35.02 23.05 -11.28
N GLY A 660 35.01 23.99 -10.34
CA GLY A 660 35.97 25.10 -10.28
C GLY A 660 37.07 24.99 -9.22
N GLU A 661 36.86 24.28 -8.12
CA GLU A 661 37.82 24.22 -7.01
C GLU A 661 37.79 22.79 -6.43
N GLN A 662 38.97 22.20 -6.16
CA GLN A 662 39.22 20.86 -5.58
C GLN A 662 39.57 19.70 -6.54
N GLU A 663 40.28 19.93 -7.66
CA GLU A 663 41.08 18.84 -8.26
C GLU A 663 42.48 18.68 -7.61
N GLU A 664 42.89 19.58 -6.70
CA GLU A 664 44.23 19.57 -6.09
C GLU A 664 44.28 19.19 -4.59
N ASP A 665 43.15 19.09 -3.88
CA ASP A 665 43.15 18.79 -2.43
C ASP A 665 42.73 17.34 -2.07
N GLU A 666 42.15 16.57 -3.01
CA GLU A 666 41.57 15.24 -2.70
C GLU A 666 42.59 14.08 -2.61
N GLU A 667 43.81 14.20 -3.16
CA GLU A 667 44.81 13.12 -3.02
C GLU A 667 45.48 13.07 -1.62
N GLU A 668 45.35 14.12 -0.80
CA GLU A 668 45.86 14.14 0.58
C GLU A 668 44.76 13.93 1.65
N GLU A 669 43.50 14.30 1.40
CA GLU A 669 42.42 14.11 2.39
C GLU A 669 41.74 12.72 2.36
N GLU A 670 41.79 11.97 1.24
CA GLU A 670 41.22 10.61 1.17
C GLU A 670 41.94 9.56 2.05
N LYS A 671 43.03 9.94 2.73
CA LYS A 671 43.70 9.09 3.73
C LYS A 671 43.40 9.44 5.19
N GLU A 672 42.77 10.57 5.50
CA GLU A 672 42.55 10.97 6.91
C GLU A 672 41.09 11.00 7.40
N ASP A 673 40.07 10.97 6.53
CA ASP A 673 38.65 11.03 6.99
C ASP A 673 37.77 9.84 6.59
N LEU A 674 38.24 8.63 6.89
CA LEU A 674 37.35 7.51 7.21
C LEU A 674 36.97 7.64 8.70
N PRO A 675 35.72 7.96 9.09
CA PRO A 675 35.30 7.74 10.45
C PRO A 675 35.35 6.22 10.68
N THR A 676 36.37 5.81 11.42
CA THR A 676 36.54 4.53 12.09
C THR A 676 35.46 4.30 13.15
N ASP A 677 34.18 4.54 12.82
CA ASP A 677 33.05 4.35 13.72
C ASP A 677 32.59 2.88 13.76
N LYS A 678 32.84 2.10 12.70
CA LYS A 678 32.71 0.63 12.79
C LYS A 678 33.72 0.05 13.79
N ALA A 679 34.93 0.62 13.87
CA ALA A 679 35.97 0.19 14.82
C ALA A 679 35.72 0.71 16.26
N LYS A 680 35.24 1.95 16.44
CA LYS A 680 34.91 2.50 17.76
C LYS A 680 33.66 1.87 18.40
N ILE A 681 32.69 1.41 17.61
CA ILE A 681 31.53 0.67 18.12
C ILE A 681 31.91 -0.77 18.47
N THR A 682 32.81 -1.43 17.72
CA THR A 682 33.32 -2.75 18.10
C THR A 682 34.23 -2.68 19.32
N GLU A 683 35.13 -1.70 19.42
CA GLU A 683 36.03 -1.55 20.58
C GLU A 683 35.28 -1.14 21.87
N LYS A 684 34.24 -0.30 21.78
CA LYS A 684 33.36 -0.01 22.94
C LYS A 684 32.34 -1.10 23.26
N ALA A 685 32.06 -2.02 22.34
CA ALA A 685 31.20 -3.19 22.59
C ALA A 685 31.97 -4.40 23.12
N GLU A 686 33.30 -4.38 23.07
CA GLU A 686 34.18 -5.43 23.61
C GLU A 686 34.52 -5.24 25.09
N GLU A 687 34.38 -4.03 25.64
CA GLU A 687 34.29 -3.86 27.08
C GLU A 687 32.93 -4.40 27.55
N ALA A 688 32.95 -5.48 28.33
CA ALA A 688 31.77 -6.14 28.89
C ALA A 688 31.00 -5.22 29.85
N VAL A 689 30.29 -4.23 29.31
CA VAL A 689 29.29 -3.44 30.04
C VAL A 689 28.12 -4.38 30.33
N SER A 690 27.85 -4.63 31.60
CA SER A 690 26.69 -5.42 32.03
C SER A 690 25.41 -4.76 31.52
N LEU A 691 24.43 -5.57 31.06
CA LEU A 691 23.10 -5.11 30.58
C LEU A 691 22.42 -4.15 31.57
N LEU A 692 22.71 -4.27 32.87
CA LEU A 692 22.15 -3.44 33.93
C LEU A 692 22.73 -2.01 33.99
N THR A 693 23.87 -1.76 33.35
CA THR A 693 24.58 -0.47 33.34
C THR A 693 24.59 0.22 31.97
N GLU A 694 24.17 -0.48 30.91
CA GLU A 694 24.16 0.04 29.53
C GLU A 694 23.14 1.19 29.39
N GLN A 695 23.61 2.39 29.03
CA GLN A 695 22.76 3.53 28.67
C GLN A 695 22.84 3.76 27.17
N VAL A 696 21.75 3.42 26.50
CA VAL A 696 21.57 3.66 25.07
C VAL A 696 21.36 5.16 24.83
N LYS A 697 22.26 5.81 24.07
CA LYS A 697 22.16 7.23 23.70
C LYS A 697 22.19 7.40 22.18
N PRO A 698 21.56 8.44 21.62
CA PRO A 698 21.67 8.78 20.21
C PRO A 698 23.14 8.95 19.79
N ARG A 699 23.47 8.61 18.54
CA ARG A 699 24.81 8.83 17.99
C ARG A 699 25.23 10.30 18.11
N THR A 700 26.46 10.52 18.53
CA THR A 700 27.07 11.86 18.64
C THR A 700 27.86 12.18 17.38
N GLY A 701 27.74 13.40 16.84
CA GLY A 701 28.45 13.80 15.61
C GLY A 701 27.69 13.47 14.31
N LEU A 702 26.36 13.56 14.35
CA LEU A 702 25.52 13.29 13.18
C LEU A 702 25.66 14.42 12.12
N PRO A 703 25.73 14.08 10.82
CA PRO A 703 25.73 15.07 9.74
C PRO A 703 24.44 15.92 9.71
N PRO A 704 24.36 17.00 8.92
CA PRO A 704 23.11 17.73 8.77
C PRO A 704 22.03 16.87 8.10
N LEU A 705 20.77 17.12 8.46
CA LEU A 705 19.61 16.40 7.92
C LEU A 705 19.40 16.65 6.42
N LEU A 706 19.62 17.90 6.01
CA LEU A 706 19.47 18.38 4.64
C LEU A 706 20.85 18.78 4.13
N VAL A 707 21.22 18.25 2.97
CA VAL A 707 22.46 18.58 2.27
C VAL A 707 22.10 19.21 0.94
N SER A 708 22.76 20.32 0.59
CA SER A 708 22.56 20.97 -0.70
C SER A 708 23.09 20.09 -1.82
N LEU A 709 22.41 20.10 -2.98
CA LEU A 709 22.88 19.34 -4.14
C LEU A 709 24.16 19.91 -4.76
N ALA A 710 24.48 21.17 -4.48
CA ALA A 710 25.72 21.78 -4.93
C ALA A 710 26.95 21.22 -4.19
N GLU A 711 26.77 20.78 -2.94
CA GLU A 711 27.85 20.30 -2.06
C GLU A 711 28.13 18.80 -2.23
N ARG A 712 27.24 18.05 -2.91
CA ARG A 712 27.35 16.59 -3.04
C ARG A 712 27.66 16.19 -4.47
N LYS A 713 28.78 15.49 -4.68
CA LYS A 713 29.10 14.88 -5.98
C LYS A 713 28.10 13.77 -6.35
N PRO A 714 27.49 13.79 -7.55
CA PRO A 714 26.56 12.75 -8.02
C PRO A 714 27.30 11.46 -8.40
N GLU A 715 26.63 10.32 -8.25
CA GLU A 715 27.07 9.06 -8.86
C GLU A 715 26.98 9.12 -10.39
N LYS A 716 27.91 8.48 -11.10
CA LYS A 716 27.90 8.41 -12.58
C LYS A 716 26.81 7.46 -13.06
N LEU A 717 25.86 7.94 -13.87
CA LEU A 717 24.70 7.17 -14.31
C LEU A 717 24.46 7.31 -15.82
N HIS A 718 23.96 6.24 -16.45
CA HIS A 718 23.66 6.17 -17.88
C HIS A 718 22.18 6.44 -18.20
N TYR A 719 21.27 6.07 -17.28
CA TYR A 719 19.84 6.23 -17.51
C TYR A 719 19.07 6.53 -16.22
N MET A 720 17.91 7.16 -16.40
CA MET A 720 16.90 7.38 -15.38
C MET A 720 15.63 6.63 -15.78
N GLY A 721 15.20 5.69 -14.95
CA GLY A 721 14.05 4.83 -15.19
C GLY A 721 12.90 5.07 -14.21
N VAL A 722 11.68 4.78 -14.64
CA VAL A 722 10.47 4.81 -13.80
C VAL A 722 9.67 3.53 -14.00
N SER A 723 9.01 3.06 -12.94
CA SER A 723 8.06 1.94 -13.00
C SER A 723 6.79 2.32 -12.25
N PHE A 724 5.65 2.32 -12.94
CA PHE A 724 4.38 2.78 -12.36
C PHE A 724 3.16 2.08 -12.97
N GLY A 725 2.01 2.18 -12.28
CA GLY A 725 0.71 1.76 -12.81
C GLY A 725 0.23 2.71 -13.90
N LEU A 726 0.02 2.17 -15.10
CA LEU A 726 -0.27 2.93 -16.31
C LEU A 726 -1.60 3.65 -16.20
N THR A 727 -1.55 4.98 -16.12
CA THR A 727 -2.69 5.89 -16.20
C THR A 727 -2.36 7.05 -17.13
N GLN A 728 -3.36 7.62 -17.81
CA GLN A 728 -3.15 8.73 -18.75
C GLN A 728 -2.42 9.93 -18.13
N PRO A 729 -2.78 10.40 -16.90
CA PRO A 729 -2.12 11.57 -16.33
C PRO A 729 -0.64 11.32 -16.02
N LEU A 730 -0.30 10.15 -15.49
CA LEU A 730 1.10 9.80 -15.18
C LEU A 730 1.93 9.60 -16.45
N LEU A 731 1.37 8.95 -17.47
CA LEU A 731 2.04 8.79 -18.75
C LEU A 731 2.35 10.14 -19.42
N ASN A 732 1.39 11.05 -19.42
CA ASN A 732 1.59 12.41 -19.95
C ASN A 732 2.64 13.18 -19.14
N PHE A 733 2.65 13.01 -17.81
CA PHE A 733 3.66 13.60 -16.93
C PHE A 733 5.07 13.12 -17.29
N TRP A 734 5.29 11.80 -17.39
CA TRP A 734 6.61 11.24 -17.70
C TRP A 734 7.07 11.56 -19.13
N ARG A 735 6.14 11.60 -20.09
CA ARG A 735 6.43 12.03 -21.45
C ARG A 735 6.89 13.49 -21.49
N LYS A 736 6.25 14.38 -20.73
CA LYS A 736 6.70 15.78 -20.60
C LYS A 736 8.13 15.87 -20.03
N MET A 737 8.51 14.92 -19.17
CA MET A 737 9.86 14.79 -18.62
C MET A 737 10.83 14.00 -19.51
N LYS A 738 10.52 13.82 -20.81
CA LYS A 738 11.36 13.14 -21.82
C LYS A 738 11.65 11.65 -21.53
N HIS A 739 10.78 10.97 -20.77
CA HIS A 739 10.87 9.53 -20.60
C HIS A 739 10.14 8.81 -21.74
N VAL A 740 10.71 7.69 -22.19
CA VAL A 740 10.22 6.87 -23.31
C VAL A 740 9.78 5.50 -22.80
N PRO A 741 8.61 4.98 -23.21
CA PRO A 741 8.15 3.66 -22.77
C PRO A 741 8.95 2.54 -23.44
N VAL A 742 9.42 1.58 -22.64
CA VAL A 742 10.22 0.44 -23.09
C VAL A 742 9.52 -0.90 -22.81
N TYR A 743 8.63 -0.94 -21.81
CA TYR A 743 7.91 -2.15 -21.46
C TYR A 743 6.55 -1.85 -20.83
N VAL A 744 5.54 -2.65 -21.19
CA VAL A 744 4.23 -2.68 -20.54
C VAL A 744 3.90 -4.14 -20.24
N ARG A 745 3.64 -4.45 -18.97
CA ARG A 745 3.25 -5.79 -18.54
C ARG A 745 1.88 -6.14 -19.15
N GLN A 746 1.70 -7.38 -19.60
CA GLN A 746 0.45 -7.84 -20.24
C GLN A 746 -0.67 -8.18 -19.25
N THR A 747 -0.32 -8.53 -18.01
CA THR A 747 -1.29 -8.83 -16.95
C THR A 747 -1.47 -7.60 -16.07
N PRO A 748 -2.70 -7.15 -15.81
CA PRO A 748 -2.94 -6.10 -14.83
C PRO A 748 -2.56 -6.59 -13.43
N ASN A 749 -2.22 -5.66 -12.56
CA ASN A 749 -2.01 -5.96 -11.16
C ASN A 749 -3.36 -6.19 -10.47
N ASP A 750 -3.53 -7.30 -9.74
CA ASP A 750 -4.80 -7.65 -9.08
C ASP A 750 -5.29 -6.57 -8.09
N ILE A 751 -4.35 -5.80 -7.52
CA ILE A 751 -4.64 -4.81 -6.47
C ILE A 751 -5.10 -3.47 -7.03
N THR A 752 -4.47 -2.98 -8.11
CA THR A 752 -4.79 -1.68 -8.73
C THR A 752 -5.69 -1.82 -9.95
N GLY A 753 -5.75 -3.00 -10.56
CA GLY A 753 -6.35 -3.22 -11.88
C GLY A 753 -5.58 -2.57 -13.04
N GLU A 754 -4.42 -1.95 -12.75
CA GLU A 754 -3.62 -1.21 -13.71
C GLU A 754 -2.46 -2.07 -14.24
N TYR A 755 -2.02 -1.78 -15.46
CA TYR A 755 -0.88 -2.43 -16.11
C TYR A 755 0.41 -1.72 -15.72
N THR A 756 1.46 -2.44 -15.34
CA THR A 756 2.74 -1.81 -15.00
C THR A 756 3.49 -1.39 -16.26
N CYS A 757 3.94 -0.14 -16.32
CA CYS A 757 4.76 0.40 -17.41
C CYS A 757 6.13 0.83 -16.89
N ILE A 758 7.18 0.48 -17.65
CA ILE A 758 8.55 0.94 -17.45
C ILE A 758 8.88 1.95 -18.55
N MET A 759 9.32 3.14 -18.13
CA MET A 759 9.82 4.18 -19.04
C MET A 759 11.25 4.56 -18.65
N ILE A 760 12.06 4.91 -19.65
CA ILE A 760 13.48 5.23 -19.48
C ILE A 760 13.79 6.56 -20.16
N ARG A 761 14.62 7.36 -19.52
CA ARG A 761 15.28 8.55 -20.08
C ARG A 761 16.79 8.29 -20.07
N PRO A 762 17.48 8.38 -21.22
CA PRO A 762 18.94 8.34 -21.22
C PRO A 762 19.49 9.63 -20.59
N LEU A 763 20.57 9.51 -19.82
CA LEU A 763 21.30 10.65 -19.25
C LEU A 763 22.55 10.91 -20.11
N GLN A 764 22.99 12.16 -20.16
CA GLN A 764 24.23 12.53 -20.82
C GLN A 764 25.38 12.36 -19.83
N SER A 765 26.30 11.45 -20.10
CA SER A 765 27.55 11.29 -19.35
C SER A 765 28.75 11.59 -20.24
N ASP A 766 29.79 12.19 -19.68
CA ASP A 766 31.01 12.58 -20.42
C ASP A 766 31.80 11.38 -20.99
N GLU A 767 31.68 10.20 -20.37
CA GLU A 767 32.32 8.96 -20.85
C GLU A 767 31.74 8.47 -22.19
N LEU A 768 30.47 8.78 -22.49
CA LEU A 768 29.86 8.47 -23.79
C LEU A 768 30.40 9.36 -24.93
N GLN A 769 31.10 10.46 -24.62
CA GLN A 769 31.72 11.33 -25.62
C GLN A 769 33.14 10.90 -26.02
N GLN A 770 33.80 10.04 -25.23
CA GLN A 770 35.22 9.69 -25.44
C GLN A 770 35.46 8.37 -26.21
N SER A 771 34.42 7.60 -26.52
CA SER A 771 34.54 6.42 -27.39
C SER A 771 34.20 6.77 -28.85
N ASP A 772 35.27 6.93 -29.63
CA ASP A 772 35.34 7.04 -31.09
C ASP A 772 34.78 8.33 -31.75
N GLY A 773 35.61 8.91 -32.63
CA GLY A 773 35.45 10.21 -33.29
C GLY A 773 34.35 10.32 -34.35
N GLU A 774 33.21 9.67 -34.17
CA GLU A 774 31.95 9.98 -34.83
C GLU A 774 30.94 10.28 -33.73
N ALA A 775 30.23 11.42 -33.82
CA ALA A 775 29.34 11.91 -32.78
C ALA A 775 28.28 10.86 -32.33
N TRP A 776 28.64 10.03 -31.35
CA TRP A 776 27.79 8.99 -30.79
C TRP A 776 26.81 9.64 -29.81
N GLY A 777 25.75 10.23 -30.36
CA GLY A 777 24.74 10.94 -29.60
C GLY A 777 24.04 10.02 -28.58
N SER A 778 23.86 10.53 -27.37
CA SER A 778 23.36 9.89 -26.13
C SER A 778 21.99 9.19 -26.22
N ALA A 779 21.36 9.12 -27.39
CA ALA A 779 20.03 8.59 -27.64
C ALA A 779 19.99 7.34 -28.54
N MET A 780 21.12 6.92 -29.16
CA MET A 780 21.06 5.81 -30.13
C MET A 780 20.84 4.44 -29.51
N TRP A 781 21.41 4.09 -28.35
CA TRP A 781 21.25 2.73 -27.77
C TRP A 781 19.81 2.43 -27.34
N LEU A 782 19.00 3.45 -27.02
CA LEU A 782 17.60 3.28 -26.65
C LEU A 782 16.68 3.10 -27.88
N SER A 783 17.11 3.58 -29.06
CA SER A 783 16.28 3.56 -30.26
C SER A 783 15.86 2.15 -30.72
N PRO A 784 16.71 1.10 -30.70
CA PRO A 784 16.31 -0.25 -31.09
C PRO A 784 15.29 -0.84 -30.10
N PHE A 785 15.44 -0.55 -28.80
CA PHE A 785 14.46 -0.98 -27.78
C PHE A 785 13.10 -0.33 -28.01
N LEU A 786 13.05 0.95 -28.39
CA LEU A 786 11.81 1.64 -28.70
C LEU A 786 11.13 1.08 -29.96
N GLU A 787 11.89 0.83 -31.02
CA GLU A 787 11.36 0.25 -32.26
C GLU A 787 10.77 -1.14 -32.04
N ASP A 788 11.48 -2.00 -31.30
CA ASP A 788 11.00 -3.32 -30.96
C ASP A 788 9.80 -3.26 -30.00
N PHE A 789 9.81 -2.34 -29.03
CA PHE A 789 8.66 -2.08 -28.16
C PHE A 789 7.42 -1.68 -28.97
N LYS A 790 7.54 -0.71 -29.88
CA LYS A 790 6.43 -0.26 -30.75
C LYS A 790 5.86 -1.45 -31.53
N LYS A 791 6.72 -2.25 -32.15
CA LYS A 791 6.33 -3.45 -32.91
C LYS A 791 5.58 -4.48 -32.04
N ARG A 792 6.12 -4.80 -30.86
CA ARG A 792 5.47 -5.73 -29.91
C ARG A 792 4.13 -5.18 -29.41
N PHE A 793 4.08 -3.90 -29.07
CA PHE A 793 2.88 -3.26 -28.54
C PHE A 793 1.74 -3.27 -29.58
N ILE A 794 2.02 -2.96 -30.84
CA ILE A 794 1.05 -3.04 -31.95
C ILE A 794 0.46 -4.46 -32.06
N CYS A 795 1.29 -5.49 -31.97
CA CYS A 795 0.81 -6.89 -32.01
C CYS A 795 -0.02 -7.27 -30.77
N LEU A 796 0.32 -6.74 -29.59
CA LEU A 796 -0.36 -7.04 -28.33
C LEU A 796 -1.69 -6.28 -28.15
N LEU A 797 -1.89 -5.18 -28.88
CA LEU A 797 -3.14 -4.39 -28.84
C LEU A 797 -4.39 -5.23 -29.15
N GLY A 798 -4.28 -6.20 -30.05
CA GLY A 798 -5.40 -7.07 -30.44
C GLY A 798 -5.65 -8.26 -29.50
N VAL A 799 -4.85 -8.44 -28.45
CA VAL A 799 -4.94 -9.59 -27.51
C VAL A 799 -5.08 -9.09 -26.08
N SER A 800 -3.97 -8.74 -25.43
CA SER A 800 -3.93 -8.43 -24.00
C SER A 800 -4.43 -7.02 -23.69
N PHE A 801 -4.37 -6.11 -24.67
CA PHE A 801 -4.72 -4.69 -24.51
C PHE A 801 -5.96 -4.27 -25.30
N GLN A 802 -6.82 -5.22 -25.68
CA GLN A 802 -8.06 -4.95 -26.42
C GLN A 802 -8.97 -3.95 -25.71
N LYS A 803 -9.00 -3.99 -24.37
CA LYS A 803 -9.87 -3.14 -23.53
C LYS A 803 -9.23 -1.80 -23.14
N PHE A 804 -8.07 -1.43 -23.71
CA PHE A 804 -7.44 -0.15 -23.39
C PHE A 804 -8.27 1.01 -23.93
N PRO A 805 -8.36 2.13 -23.18
CA PRO A 805 -8.81 3.41 -23.73
C PRO A 805 -8.03 3.75 -25.01
N PRO A 806 -8.69 4.05 -26.15
CA PRO A 806 -8.01 4.38 -27.40
C PRO A 806 -7.05 5.58 -27.25
N ALA A 807 -7.42 6.60 -26.46
CA ALA A 807 -6.55 7.73 -26.17
C ALA A 807 -5.24 7.31 -25.46
N LEU A 808 -5.33 6.34 -24.55
CA LEU A 808 -4.17 5.80 -23.83
C LEU A 808 -3.24 5.03 -24.76
N ALA A 809 -3.81 4.20 -25.65
CA ALA A 809 -3.04 3.46 -26.64
C ALA A 809 -2.35 4.35 -27.68
N LEU A 810 -2.90 5.54 -27.97
CA LEU A 810 -2.31 6.55 -28.88
C LEU A 810 -1.25 7.46 -28.26
N SER A 811 -1.41 7.86 -26.98
CA SER A 811 -0.23 8.07 -26.13
C SER A 811 0.53 6.72 -26.03
N ILE A 812 1.56 6.43 -25.27
CA ILE A 812 2.33 5.16 -25.46
C ILE A 812 2.96 5.03 -26.87
N LEU A 813 2.22 4.67 -27.93
CA LEU A 813 2.69 4.57 -29.31
C LEU A 813 3.34 5.86 -29.82
N ASP A 814 2.73 7.00 -29.49
CA ASP A 814 3.16 8.33 -29.98
C ASP A 814 3.39 8.36 -31.50
N PRO A 815 2.39 7.99 -32.31
CA PRO A 815 2.59 7.93 -33.75
C PRO A 815 2.84 9.32 -34.30
N LYS A 816 3.69 9.40 -35.33
CA LYS A 816 3.78 10.61 -36.14
C LYS A 816 2.47 10.78 -36.91
N ILE A 817 1.72 11.82 -36.59
CA ILE A 817 0.40 12.10 -37.19
C ILE A 817 0.53 13.06 -38.38
N VAL A 818 1.51 13.95 -38.33
CA VAL A 818 1.78 14.95 -39.38
C VAL A 818 3.05 14.53 -40.11
N PHE A 819 2.91 14.18 -41.38
CA PHE A 819 3.99 13.89 -42.31
C PHE A 819 4.21 15.09 -43.23
N SER A 820 5.46 15.36 -43.59
CA SER A 820 5.78 16.36 -44.61
C SER A 820 5.55 15.82 -46.02
N GLU A 821 5.30 16.69 -47.00
CA GLU A 821 5.06 16.28 -48.40
C GLU A 821 6.22 15.45 -48.99
N GLN A 822 7.46 15.71 -48.55
CA GLN A 822 8.66 14.97 -48.95
C GLN A 822 8.63 13.53 -48.40
N GLU A 823 8.36 13.36 -47.11
CA GLU A 823 8.25 12.04 -46.45
C GLU A 823 7.08 11.23 -47.01
N SER A 824 5.97 11.89 -47.36
CA SER A 824 4.83 11.25 -48.02
C SER A 824 5.18 10.64 -49.37
N SER A 825 6.11 11.25 -50.11
CA SER A 825 6.57 10.75 -51.41
C SER A 825 7.61 9.62 -51.30
N GLU A 826 8.42 9.61 -50.23
CA GLU A 826 9.45 8.60 -49.98
C GLU A 826 8.89 7.32 -49.34
N GLY A 827 7.95 7.42 -48.39
CA GLY A 827 7.41 6.25 -47.69
C GLY A 827 6.60 5.30 -48.58
N VAL A 828 5.94 5.81 -49.62
CA VAL A 828 5.26 4.97 -50.64
C VAL A 828 6.25 4.06 -51.39
N ARG A 829 7.53 4.43 -51.43
CA ARG A 829 8.62 3.68 -52.11
C ARG A 829 9.37 2.72 -51.19
N ALA A 830 9.00 2.63 -49.90
CA ALA A 830 9.66 1.72 -48.96
C ALA A 830 9.51 0.25 -49.43
N PRO A 831 10.60 -0.55 -49.43
CA PRO A 831 10.65 -1.92 -49.99
C PRO A 831 9.92 -2.95 -49.11
N GLY A 832 8.62 -2.77 -48.89
CA GLY A 832 7.78 -3.65 -48.08
C GLY A 832 6.27 -3.39 -48.18
N VAL A 833 5.84 -2.28 -48.78
CA VAL A 833 4.41 -1.97 -48.96
C VAL A 833 3.87 -2.55 -50.28
N VAL A 834 4.63 -2.40 -51.38
CA VAL A 834 4.30 -2.99 -52.70
C VAL A 834 5.60 -3.47 -53.36
N GLY A 835 5.87 -4.78 -53.34
CA GLY A 835 7.09 -5.36 -53.93
C GLY A 835 7.04 -6.87 -54.15
N SER A 836 7.58 -7.34 -55.28
CA SER A 836 7.35 -8.66 -55.91
C SER A 836 7.94 -9.90 -55.21
N GLY A 837 8.18 -9.86 -53.89
CA GLY A 837 8.74 -11.01 -53.16
C GLY A 837 8.15 -11.25 -51.76
N MET A 838 7.67 -10.20 -51.08
CA MET A 838 7.04 -10.25 -49.74
C MET A 838 6.01 -9.11 -49.55
N ALA A 839 5.20 -8.80 -50.57
CA ALA A 839 4.15 -7.79 -50.43
C ALA A 839 3.10 -8.23 -49.39
N LEU A 840 2.82 -7.37 -48.40
CA LEU A 840 1.74 -7.59 -47.44
C LEU A 840 0.33 -7.46 -48.07
N LEU A 841 0.21 -6.87 -49.27
CA LEU A 841 -1.05 -6.65 -49.96
C LEU A 841 -1.02 -7.27 -51.37
N SER A 842 -2.06 -8.04 -51.71
CA SER A 842 -2.23 -8.63 -53.04
C SER A 842 -2.74 -7.60 -54.07
N PRO A 843 -2.48 -7.78 -55.38
CA PRO A 843 -3.14 -6.99 -56.42
C PRO A 843 -4.67 -7.04 -56.36
N TYR A 844 -5.26 -8.13 -55.85
CA TYR A 844 -6.71 -8.22 -55.64
C TYR A 844 -7.18 -7.36 -54.46
N ASP A 845 -6.38 -7.25 -53.40
CA ASP A 845 -6.68 -6.40 -52.25
C ASP A 845 -6.67 -4.92 -52.65
N MET A 846 -5.74 -4.51 -53.53
CA MET A 846 -5.76 -3.15 -54.09
C MET A 846 -7.01 -2.86 -54.93
N LYS A 847 -7.52 -3.83 -55.71
CA LYS A 847 -8.78 -3.64 -56.44
C LYS A 847 -9.98 -3.49 -55.50
N ARG A 848 -9.98 -4.23 -54.37
CA ARG A 848 -11.01 -4.11 -53.33
C ARG A 848 -10.96 -2.74 -52.66
N LEU A 849 -9.76 -2.26 -52.32
CA LEU A 849 -9.56 -0.92 -51.75
C LEU A 849 -9.97 0.20 -52.73
N ASP A 850 -9.64 0.08 -54.03
CA ASP A 850 -10.11 1.02 -55.06
C ASP A 850 -11.65 1.03 -55.16
N SER A 851 -12.28 -0.16 -55.13
CA SER A 851 -13.74 -0.27 -55.15
C SER A 851 -14.40 0.34 -53.91
N TYR A 852 -13.81 0.19 -52.73
CA TYR A 852 -14.27 0.82 -51.50
C TYR A 852 -14.06 2.35 -51.52
N SER A 853 -12.93 2.83 -52.02
CA SER A 853 -12.65 4.28 -52.15
C SER A 853 -13.64 5.00 -53.06
N ARG A 854 -14.22 4.28 -54.03
CA ARG A 854 -15.29 4.75 -54.93
C ARG A 854 -16.69 4.59 -54.35
N ASN A 855 -16.82 4.14 -53.09
CA ASN A 855 -18.08 3.83 -52.41
C ASN A 855 -18.94 2.78 -53.14
N LEU A 856 -18.34 1.86 -53.89
CA LEU A 856 -19.06 0.80 -54.60
C LEU A 856 -19.33 -0.43 -53.73
N VAL A 857 -18.63 -0.55 -52.61
CA VAL A 857 -18.72 -1.71 -51.69
C VAL A 857 -18.75 -1.23 -50.25
N ASP A 858 -19.43 -1.99 -49.39
CA ASP A 858 -19.51 -1.77 -47.94
C ASP A 858 -18.22 -2.16 -47.20
N TYR A 859 -18.05 -1.63 -45.98
CA TYR A 859 -16.83 -1.79 -45.18
C TYR A 859 -16.52 -3.26 -44.81
N HIS A 860 -17.53 -4.12 -44.78
CA HIS A 860 -17.37 -5.55 -44.54
C HIS A 860 -16.40 -6.22 -45.54
N LEU A 861 -16.29 -5.71 -46.78
CA LEU A 861 -15.36 -6.25 -47.79
C LEU A 861 -13.92 -5.77 -47.58
N ILE A 862 -13.63 -4.84 -46.66
CA ILE A 862 -12.26 -4.40 -46.39
C ILE A 862 -11.80 -4.70 -44.97
N LEU A 863 -12.68 -5.22 -44.11
CA LEU A 863 -12.42 -5.42 -42.68
C LEU A 863 -11.21 -6.34 -42.44
N ASP A 864 -10.99 -7.34 -43.29
CA ASP A 864 -9.81 -8.21 -43.29
C ASP A 864 -8.49 -7.48 -43.60
N LEU A 865 -8.55 -6.37 -44.34
CA LEU A 865 -7.38 -5.55 -44.71
C LEU A 865 -7.07 -4.45 -43.69
N VAL A 866 -8.05 -4.04 -42.88
CA VAL A 866 -7.88 -2.94 -41.90
C VAL A 866 -6.74 -3.20 -40.89
N PRO A 867 -6.56 -4.41 -40.32
CA PRO A 867 -5.44 -4.67 -39.41
C PRO A 867 -4.07 -4.47 -40.06
N THR A 868 -3.92 -4.93 -41.31
CA THR A 868 -2.66 -4.78 -42.08
C THR A 868 -2.37 -3.32 -42.37
N ILE A 869 -3.38 -2.55 -42.80
CA ILE A 869 -3.26 -1.11 -43.06
C ILE A 869 -2.91 -0.36 -41.78
N ALA A 870 -3.58 -0.66 -40.67
CA ALA A 870 -3.32 -0.05 -39.37
C ALA A 870 -1.87 -0.34 -38.91
N GLN A 871 -1.41 -1.59 -39.01
CA GLN A 871 -0.03 -1.94 -38.66
C GLN A 871 1.00 -1.15 -39.50
N LEU A 872 0.80 -1.05 -40.80
CA LEU A 872 1.70 -0.31 -41.68
C LEU A 872 1.69 1.20 -41.40
N TYR A 873 0.53 1.75 -41.07
CA TYR A 873 0.39 3.16 -40.67
C TYR A 873 1.12 3.45 -39.35
N PHE A 874 0.87 2.68 -38.30
CA PHE A 874 1.47 2.89 -36.98
C PHE A 874 2.97 2.51 -36.91
N LEU A 875 3.48 1.74 -37.88
CA LEU A 875 4.92 1.54 -38.09
C LEU A 875 5.56 2.62 -38.98
N GLU A 876 4.84 3.71 -39.26
CA GLU A 876 5.32 4.87 -40.03
C GLU A 876 5.72 4.52 -41.48
N LYS A 877 5.26 3.36 -42.00
CA LYS A 877 5.51 2.92 -43.38
C LYS A 877 4.53 3.54 -44.37
N ILE A 878 3.34 3.94 -43.91
CA ILE A 878 2.35 4.68 -44.69
C ILE A 878 2.32 6.12 -44.18
N PRO A 879 3.02 7.05 -44.85
CA PRO A 879 3.09 8.46 -44.44
C PRO A 879 1.82 9.22 -44.87
N ALA A 880 0.71 8.98 -44.18
CA ALA A 880 -0.55 9.66 -44.40
C ALA A 880 -0.88 10.61 -43.23
N THR A 881 -1.30 11.83 -43.52
CA THR A 881 -1.74 12.77 -42.48
C THR A 881 -3.19 12.52 -42.10
N VAL A 882 -3.45 12.18 -40.84
CA VAL A 882 -4.77 11.81 -40.33
C VAL A 882 -5.09 12.65 -39.09
N SER A 883 -6.36 12.93 -38.76
CA SER A 883 -6.67 13.60 -37.48
C SER A 883 -6.49 12.64 -36.27
N TYR A 884 -6.26 13.18 -35.07
CA TYR A 884 -6.11 12.35 -33.86
C TYR A 884 -7.33 11.44 -33.60
N GLY A 885 -8.54 11.96 -33.83
CA GLY A 885 -9.78 11.18 -33.70
C GLY A 885 -9.87 10.04 -34.72
N GLN A 886 -9.51 10.30 -35.98
CA GLN A 886 -9.47 9.26 -37.02
C GLN A 886 -8.38 8.20 -36.75
N ALA A 887 -7.21 8.61 -36.24
CA ALA A 887 -6.17 7.68 -35.81
C ALA A 887 -6.65 6.80 -34.65
N ALA A 888 -7.42 7.35 -33.71
CA ALA A 888 -7.99 6.60 -32.60
C ALA A 888 -8.98 5.55 -33.11
N ILE A 889 -9.83 5.92 -34.06
CA ILE A 889 -10.79 5.02 -34.69
C ILE A 889 -10.05 3.89 -35.44
N LEU A 890 -9.03 4.23 -36.23
CA LEU A 890 -8.21 3.25 -36.96
C LEU A 890 -7.50 2.28 -36.00
N LEU A 891 -7.01 2.77 -34.86
CA LEU A 891 -6.42 1.95 -33.81
C LEU A 891 -7.44 0.99 -33.20
N SER A 892 -8.64 1.47 -32.85
CA SER A 892 -9.67 0.66 -32.20
C SER A 892 -10.20 -0.46 -33.09
N ILE A 893 -10.45 -0.17 -34.37
CA ILE A 893 -10.95 -1.19 -35.31
C ILE A 893 -9.81 -2.09 -35.81
N GLY A 894 -8.70 -1.48 -36.26
CA GLY A 894 -7.62 -2.23 -36.92
C GLY A 894 -6.70 -2.98 -35.96
N LEU A 895 -6.29 -2.35 -34.86
CA LEU A 895 -5.33 -2.94 -33.92
C LEU A 895 -6.00 -3.59 -32.72
N GLN A 896 -6.95 -2.93 -32.06
CA GLN A 896 -7.66 -3.50 -30.90
C GLN A 896 -8.76 -4.49 -31.31
N ARG A 897 -9.19 -4.49 -32.57
CA ARG A 897 -10.22 -5.39 -33.10
C ARG A 897 -11.54 -5.31 -32.32
N GLN A 898 -11.93 -4.09 -31.93
CA GLN A 898 -13.21 -3.82 -31.29
C GLN A 898 -14.35 -3.77 -32.33
N GLU A 899 -15.55 -4.17 -31.93
CA GLU A 899 -16.73 -4.00 -32.77
C GLU A 899 -17.15 -2.52 -32.84
N LEU A 900 -17.78 -2.09 -33.94
CA LEU A 900 -18.22 -0.70 -34.10
C LEU A 900 -19.13 -0.23 -32.96
N SER A 901 -19.99 -1.11 -32.43
CA SER A 901 -20.89 -0.78 -31.32
C SER A 901 -20.15 -0.49 -30.00
N GLU A 902 -18.98 -1.09 -29.80
CA GLU A 902 -18.12 -0.84 -28.65
C GLU A 902 -17.32 0.44 -28.83
N VAL A 903 -16.84 0.69 -30.06
CA VAL A 903 -16.15 1.93 -30.44
C VAL A 903 -17.09 3.13 -30.26
N GLU A 904 -18.35 3.04 -30.67
CA GLU A 904 -19.31 4.11 -30.48
C GLU A 904 -19.52 4.45 -29.00
N LYS A 905 -19.61 3.44 -28.13
CA LYS A 905 -19.74 3.61 -26.68
C LYS A 905 -18.49 4.23 -26.05
N SER A 906 -17.29 3.76 -26.42
CA SER A 906 -16.03 4.28 -25.86
C SER A 906 -15.78 5.73 -26.30
N PHE A 907 -16.06 6.07 -27.56
CA PHE A 907 -15.94 7.43 -28.06
C PHE A 907 -16.99 8.38 -27.47
N ALA A 908 -18.23 7.91 -27.22
CA ALA A 908 -19.24 8.69 -26.54
C ALA A 908 -18.82 9.09 -25.11
N THR A 909 -18.04 8.24 -24.43
CA THR A 909 -17.49 8.55 -23.10
C THR A 909 -16.23 9.40 -23.11
N GLU A 910 -15.37 9.27 -24.11
CA GLU A 910 -14.05 9.92 -24.15
C GLU A 910 -14.05 11.27 -24.87
N PHE A 911 -14.92 11.47 -25.87
CA PHE A 911 -14.97 12.69 -26.70
C PHE A 911 -16.40 13.26 -26.79
N PRO A 912 -16.97 13.81 -25.71
CA PRO A 912 -18.32 14.37 -25.73
C PRO A 912 -18.50 15.52 -26.73
N ALA A 913 -17.42 16.23 -27.10
CA ALA A 913 -17.45 17.30 -28.11
C ALA A 913 -17.71 16.80 -29.55
N LEU A 914 -17.42 15.53 -29.86
CA LEU A 914 -17.68 14.95 -31.19
C LEU A 914 -19.14 14.53 -31.39
N GLN A 915 -19.96 14.47 -30.32
CA GLN A 915 -21.39 14.15 -30.41
C GLN A 915 -22.23 15.23 -31.11
N GLN A 916 -21.72 16.46 -31.25
CA GLN A 916 -22.46 17.56 -31.91
C GLN A 916 -22.48 17.49 -33.44
N ARG A 917 -21.91 16.44 -34.06
CA ARG A 917 -22.06 16.18 -35.51
C ARG A 917 -22.70 14.82 -35.73
N PRO A 918 -24.03 14.74 -35.88
CA PRO A 918 -24.67 13.51 -36.27
C PRO A 918 -24.34 13.20 -37.74
N SER A 919 -24.09 11.92 -38.03
CA SER A 919 -24.35 11.27 -39.33
C SER A 919 -23.38 11.41 -40.51
N THR A 920 -22.14 11.89 -40.37
CA THR A 920 -21.14 11.72 -41.45
C THR A 920 -19.70 11.66 -40.92
N ILE A 921 -19.33 10.53 -40.33
CA ILE A 921 -17.93 10.10 -40.34
C ILE A 921 -17.71 9.48 -41.72
N ARG A 922 -17.23 10.28 -42.68
CA ARG A 922 -16.71 9.75 -43.95
C ARG A 922 -15.37 9.07 -43.65
N TRP A 923 -15.31 7.78 -43.94
CA TRP A 923 -14.11 6.94 -43.85
C TRP A 923 -13.12 7.22 -44.97
#